data_AF-A0A7L5A837-F1
#
_entry.id   AF-A0A7L5A837-F1
#
_cell.length_a   1.000
_cell.length_b   1.000
_cell.length_c   1.000
_cell.angle_alpha   90.00
_cell.angle_beta   90.00
_cell.angle_gamma   90.00
#
_symmetry.space_group_name_H-M   'P 1'
#
loop_
_entity.id
_entity.type
_entity.pdbx_description
1 polymer ?
#
loop_
_entity_poly.entity_id
_entity_poly.type
_entity_poly.pdbx_seq_one_letter_code
_entity_poly.pdbx_strand_id
1 'polypeptide(L)'
;MFLRLRSFSSLAVLTASCLAPVLAQQPASQYVGQYRGVSDPDAVNSVYLEDGHLYEESDRTARVELTPDGHDSFSMVDTPAHVVFLRDAKGGVATLRIVMDRDHSTLIEEKRFSLEPVRLNYAREYTRREAMIPMRDGVKLHVVILEPVGEPADAHEPLPILLDRTPYGVDNSTSRSINTNKPELAASGYIFVFGDIRGRYKSEGQFVMNRPIVAHTTPKDIDETTDTHDTIDWLLKNVSHNSGRVGVLGISYPGFLAMMAGIDAHPAVKAISPQAPMTDVWMGDDFFHNGAFRQSYGFDYVQELEAQKTDVVSESKEDTFNFFLRNGNFEGAARAAKMQHLPTARIFLTQPAYTKFWRDMAVQNHLTKVEVPTLEVGGWWDQEDMWGTQAEYAALKPHDTAGVVQMVLGPWNHGGWSGYGRTLGGPFGQLDFGQPTGTEYRRTIEAPFFEKYLKDRPGYDLKAVASFRTGENAWHRYAAWPPVEGFHAAKLYLSPSGSLSMDTPVEGAVASYIADPANPVPYRNRPIQATYGTGSKWRTWLVEDQRFVDGRKDLAEFQTPVLEQPLTVTGDVTADLIATTTGSDADWIVKLIDVAPDGTQTMIVDEIFRGRYRKSFEVPEPIEPGKPTEFKWSLHGADHTFLKGHRVMVEVQSSWFPLYDRNPQTFVPNIMSAPASAYKAQTITLLGGSHLDISVAETR
;
A
#
# COMPACT_ATOMS: atom_id res chain seq x y z
N MET A 1 -34.13 55.10 45.20
CA MET A 1 -35.52 54.84 45.63
C MET A 1 -35.53 53.39 46.14
N PHE A 2 -35.19 53.17 47.43
CA PHE A 2 -36.11 52.68 48.49
C PHE A 2 -37.06 51.56 47.98
N LEU A 3 -37.05 50.32 48.50
CA LEU A 3 -37.29 49.95 49.89
C LEU A 3 -36.68 48.59 50.29
N ARG A 4 -36.30 48.50 51.58
CA ARG A 4 -36.06 47.27 52.35
C ARG A 4 -37.40 46.64 52.78
N LEU A 5 -37.38 45.33 53.07
CA LEU A 5 -37.98 44.76 54.28
C LEU A 5 -37.34 43.40 54.62
N ARG A 6 -37.00 43.24 55.91
CA ARG A 6 -36.43 42.05 56.54
C ARG A 6 -37.55 41.18 57.13
N SER A 7 -37.36 39.85 57.20
CA SER A 7 -37.62 39.10 58.43
C SER A 7 -36.85 37.77 58.46
N PHE A 8 -36.44 37.38 59.66
CA PHE A 8 -35.65 36.21 60.04
C PHE A 8 -36.51 34.94 60.13
N SER A 9 -35.93 33.76 59.90
CA SER A 9 -35.91 32.63 60.86
C SER A 9 -35.13 31.42 60.32
N SER A 10 -34.39 30.77 61.23
CA SER A 10 -33.48 29.63 61.09
C SER A 10 -34.07 28.38 60.41
N LEU A 11 -33.24 27.59 59.71
CA LEU A 11 -33.21 26.12 59.85
C LEU A 11 -31.99 25.48 59.15
N ALA A 12 -31.28 24.65 59.92
CA ALA A 12 -30.48 23.47 59.56
C ALA A 12 -29.64 23.45 58.27
N VAL A 13 -28.32 23.39 58.47
CA VAL A 13 -27.36 22.75 57.56
C VAL A 13 -27.71 21.26 57.49
N LEU A 14 -28.13 20.78 56.31
CA LEU A 14 -28.17 19.37 55.97
C LEU A 14 -27.24 19.16 54.79
N THR A 15 -26.04 18.66 55.09
CA THR A 15 -25.14 18.03 54.14
C THR A 15 -25.83 16.78 53.60
N ALA A 16 -26.42 16.88 52.42
CA ALA A 16 -26.79 15.71 51.64
C ALA A 16 -25.54 15.21 50.92
N SER A 17 -24.82 14.27 51.56
CA SER A 17 -23.89 13.40 50.87
C SER A 17 -24.70 12.54 49.89
N CYS A 18 -24.65 12.88 48.60
CA CYS A 18 -25.07 11.95 47.55
C CYS A 18 -24.05 10.82 47.47
N LEU A 19 -24.27 9.76 48.25
CA LEU A 19 -23.74 8.44 47.96
C LEU A 19 -24.34 8.00 46.62
N ALA A 20 -23.52 7.98 45.57
CA ALA A 20 -23.83 7.20 44.38
C ALA A 20 -24.01 5.74 44.82
N PRO A 21 -25.05 5.02 44.36
CA PRO A 21 -25.18 3.61 44.67
C PRO A 21 -23.96 2.88 44.10
N VAL A 22 -23.22 2.19 44.97
CA VAL A 22 -22.25 1.18 44.56
C VAL A 22 -23.06 0.10 43.84
N LEU A 23 -23.06 0.14 42.50
CA LEU A 23 -23.60 -0.95 41.69
C LEU A 23 -22.88 -2.22 42.13
N ALA A 24 -23.64 -3.25 42.54
CA ALA A 24 -23.09 -4.54 42.89
C ALA A 24 -22.31 -5.06 41.66
N GLN A 25 -20.98 -5.14 41.79
CA GLN A 25 -20.10 -5.63 40.75
C GLN A 25 -20.44 -7.09 40.48
N GLN A 26 -20.78 -7.39 39.24
CA GLN A 26 -21.03 -8.76 38.83
C GLN A 26 -19.71 -9.57 38.85
N PRO A 27 -19.76 -10.90 39.00
CA PRO A 27 -18.54 -11.72 39.05
C PRO A 27 -17.69 -11.53 37.79
N ALA A 28 -16.42 -11.14 37.95
CA ALA A 28 -15.53 -10.85 36.83
C ALA A 28 -15.35 -12.06 35.88
N SER A 29 -15.54 -13.29 36.39
CA SER A 29 -15.46 -14.54 35.63
C SER A 29 -16.48 -14.64 34.49
N GLN A 30 -17.59 -13.91 34.54
CA GLN A 30 -18.58 -13.97 33.47
C GLN A 30 -18.11 -13.30 32.17
N TYR A 31 -17.13 -12.39 32.24
CA TYR A 31 -16.59 -11.66 31.09
C TYR A 31 -15.43 -12.42 30.41
N VAL A 32 -14.90 -13.46 31.06
CA VAL A 32 -13.76 -14.24 30.61
C VAL A 32 -14.07 -15.06 29.37
N GLY A 33 -13.29 -14.94 28.30
CA GLY A 33 -13.48 -15.75 27.10
C GLY A 33 -12.84 -15.09 25.88
N GLN A 34 -13.12 -15.64 24.70
CA GLN A 34 -12.62 -15.07 23.45
C GLN A 34 -13.74 -14.39 22.67
N TYR A 35 -13.37 -13.27 22.06
CA TYR A 35 -14.21 -12.38 21.29
C TYR A 35 -13.59 -12.22 19.91
N ARG A 36 -14.41 -12.20 18.86
CA ARG A 36 -13.96 -12.02 17.47
C ARG A 36 -14.62 -10.81 16.83
N GLY A 37 -13.87 -10.11 15.99
CA GLY A 37 -14.35 -9.00 15.19
C GLY A 37 -15.62 -9.32 14.43
N VAL A 38 -16.58 -8.40 14.46
CA VAL A 38 -17.78 -8.48 13.62
C VAL A 38 -17.45 -8.24 12.16
N SER A 39 -16.51 -7.32 11.87
CA SER A 39 -16.06 -6.99 10.51
C SER A 39 -14.88 -7.83 10.03
N ASP A 40 -14.06 -8.37 10.95
CA ASP A 40 -12.92 -9.23 10.63
C ASP A 40 -12.87 -10.41 11.62
N PRO A 41 -13.16 -11.66 11.19
CA PRO A 41 -13.12 -12.86 12.03
C PRO A 41 -11.82 -13.10 12.79
N ASP A 42 -10.70 -12.58 12.26
CA ASP A 42 -9.34 -12.96 12.66
C ASP A 42 -8.75 -11.95 13.63
N ALA A 43 -9.39 -10.79 13.76
CA ALA A 43 -9.26 -9.95 14.92
C ALA A 43 -9.87 -10.68 16.11
N VAL A 44 -9.02 -11.35 16.90
CA VAL A 44 -9.43 -12.06 18.10
C VAL A 44 -8.90 -11.32 19.31
N ASN A 45 -9.78 -11.10 20.27
CA ASN A 45 -9.47 -10.66 21.62
C ASN A 45 -9.74 -11.78 22.62
N SER A 46 -8.96 -11.77 23.69
CA SER A 46 -9.11 -12.67 24.82
C SER A 46 -9.23 -11.85 26.10
N VAL A 47 -10.28 -12.12 26.85
CA VAL A 47 -10.49 -11.56 28.18
C VAL A 47 -10.26 -12.66 29.20
N TYR A 48 -9.38 -12.45 30.17
CA TYR A 48 -9.06 -13.47 31.17
C TYR A 48 -8.84 -12.90 32.55
N LEU A 49 -8.93 -13.76 33.56
CA LEU A 49 -8.64 -13.44 34.94
C LEU A 49 -7.25 -13.93 35.32
N GLU A 50 -6.45 -13.04 35.90
CA GLU A 50 -5.16 -13.38 36.48
C GLU A 50 -5.02 -12.60 37.79
N ASP A 51 -4.68 -13.29 38.88
CA ASP A 51 -4.52 -12.72 40.23
C ASP A 51 -5.71 -11.86 40.73
N GLY A 52 -6.92 -12.15 40.25
CA GLY A 52 -8.14 -11.42 40.62
C GLY A 52 -8.43 -10.18 39.78
N HIS A 53 -7.57 -9.87 38.82
CA HIS A 53 -7.72 -8.76 37.87
C HIS A 53 -8.15 -9.28 36.50
N LEU A 54 -8.98 -8.49 35.81
CA LEU A 54 -9.42 -8.79 34.45
C LEU A 54 -8.48 -8.13 33.46
N TYR A 55 -8.08 -8.87 32.43
CA TYR A 55 -7.22 -8.38 31.36
C TYR A 55 -7.89 -8.62 30.02
N GLU A 56 -7.63 -7.73 29.07
CA GLU A 56 -7.90 -7.93 27.64
C GLU A 56 -6.58 -7.92 26.87
N GLU A 57 -6.46 -8.78 25.86
CA GLU A 57 -5.37 -8.76 24.89
C GLU A 57 -5.84 -9.29 23.53
N SER A 58 -5.25 -8.80 22.44
CA SER A 58 -5.39 -9.39 21.09
C SER A 58 -4.09 -10.06 20.65
N ASP A 59 -4.08 -10.66 19.46
CA ASP A 59 -2.85 -11.10 18.80
C ASP A 59 -1.96 -9.92 18.29
N ARG A 60 -2.42 -8.66 18.43
CA ARG A 60 -1.72 -7.44 17.99
C ARG A 60 -1.55 -6.37 19.07
N THR A 61 -2.08 -6.58 20.26
CA THR A 61 -1.99 -5.62 21.38
C THR A 61 -1.41 -6.32 22.60
N ALA A 62 -0.69 -5.56 23.43
CA ALA A 62 -0.29 -6.04 24.73
C ALA A 62 -1.51 -6.19 25.63
N ARG A 63 -1.40 -7.03 26.66
CA ARG A 63 -2.45 -7.13 27.67
C ARG A 63 -2.68 -5.79 28.36
N VAL A 64 -3.93 -5.43 28.56
CA VAL A 64 -4.36 -4.24 29.28
C VAL A 64 -5.24 -4.66 30.44
N GLU A 65 -4.93 -4.16 31.63
CA GLU A 65 -5.79 -4.37 32.80
C GLU A 65 -7.09 -3.59 32.66
N LEU A 66 -8.20 -4.23 33.03
CA LEU A 66 -9.54 -3.68 32.97
C LEU A 66 -10.02 -3.35 34.40
N THR A 67 -10.17 -2.06 34.68
CA THR A 67 -10.67 -1.57 35.97
C THR A 67 -12.15 -1.21 35.87
N PRO A 68 -13.04 -1.83 36.66
CA PRO A 68 -14.47 -1.55 36.57
C PRO A 68 -14.80 -0.09 36.87
N ASP A 69 -15.69 0.50 36.07
CA ASP A 69 -16.15 1.90 36.24
C ASP A 69 -17.66 2.08 36.03
N GLY A 70 -18.37 1.02 35.66
CA GLY A 70 -19.80 1.02 35.45
C GLY A 70 -20.40 -0.38 35.44
N HIS A 71 -21.70 -0.46 35.14
CA HIS A 71 -22.37 -1.75 34.96
C HIS A 71 -21.93 -2.37 33.62
N ASP A 72 -21.24 -3.51 33.67
CA ASP A 72 -20.64 -4.17 32.49
C ASP A 72 -19.65 -3.27 31.72
N SER A 73 -19.02 -2.31 32.40
CA SER A 73 -18.07 -1.34 31.83
C SER A 73 -16.78 -1.31 32.64
N PHE A 74 -15.66 -1.25 31.92
CA PHE A 74 -14.32 -1.26 32.47
C PHE A 74 -13.43 -0.25 31.74
N SER A 75 -12.75 0.61 32.48
CA SER A 75 -11.68 1.45 31.96
C SER A 75 -10.45 0.60 31.65
N MET A 76 -9.78 0.94 30.55
CA MET A 76 -8.52 0.31 30.15
C MET A 76 -7.34 1.09 30.75
N VAL A 77 -6.49 0.43 31.53
CA VAL A 77 -5.32 1.11 32.13
C VAL A 77 -4.40 1.67 31.03
N ASP A 78 -3.95 2.92 31.21
CA ASP A 78 -3.08 3.66 30.28
C ASP A 78 -3.60 3.74 28.82
N THR A 79 -4.91 3.61 28.65
CA THR A 79 -5.58 3.72 27.36
C THR A 79 -6.85 4.55 27.54
N PRO A 80 -7.06 5.65 26.78
CA PRO A 80 -8.24 6.51 26.92
C PRO A 80 -9.47 5.89 26.24
N ALA A 81 -9.84 4.69 26.69
CA ALA A 81 -10.97 3.92 26.22
C ALA A 81 -11.54 3.01 27.32
N HIS A 82 -12.78 2.58 27.11
CA HIS A 82 -13.49 1.63 27.94
C HIS A 82 -13.85 0.36 27.17
N VAL A 83 -13.78 -0.78 27.84
CA VAL A 83 -14.41 -2.02 27.43
C VAL A 83 -15.84 -2.07 27.97
N VAL A 84 -16.82 -2.10 27.08
CA VAL A 84 -18.24 -2.23 27.41
C VAL A 84 -18.75 -3.58 26.93
N PHE A 85 -19.22 -4.40 27.88
CA PHE A 85 -19.80 -5.70 27.59
C PHE A 85 -21.31 -5.60 27.41
N LEU A 86 -21.83 -6.21 26.36
CA LEU A 86 -23.28 -6.28 26.11
C LEU A 86 -23.78 -7.71 26.35
N ARG A 87 -24.98 -7.79 26.92
CA ARG A 87 -25.65 -9.05 27.24
C ARG A 87 -26.67 -9.43 26.18
N ASP A 88 -26.86 -10.73 25.98
CA ASP A 88 -27.94 -11.27 25.17
C ASP A 88 -29.29 -11.24 25.91
N ALA A 89 -30.35 -11.68 25.24
CA ALA A 89 -31.71 -11.74 25.81
C ALA A 89 -31.84 -12.69 27.03
N LYS A 90 -30.85 -13.57 27.26
CA LYS A 90 -30.79 -14.49 28.41
C LYS A 90 -29.94 -13.93 29.55
N GLY A 91 -29.37 -12.74 29.39
CA GLY A 91 -28.52 -12.07 30.38
C GLY A 91 -27.05 -12.51 30.36
N GLY A 92 -26.62 -13.30 29.37
CA GLY A 92 -25.22 -13.72 29.21
C GLY A 92 -24.39 -12.69 28.45
N VAL A 93 -23.13 -12.49 28.84
CA VAL A 93 -22.20 -11.61 28.11
C VAL A 93 -21.91 -12.19 26.72
N ALA A 94 -22.29 -11.46 25.68
CA ALA A 94 -22.26 -11.92 24.30
C ALA A 94 -21.40 -11.03 23.39
N THR A 95 -21.16 -9.78 23.76
CA THR A 95 -20.44 -8.81 22.94
C THR A 95 -19.50 -7.99 23.79
N LEU A 96 -18.34 -7.65 23.22
CA LEU A 96 -17.37 -6.72 23.74
C LEU A 96 -17.31 -5.51 22.80
N ARG A 97 -17.30 -4.30 23.35
CA ARG A 97 -17.01 -3.07 22.61
C ARG A 97 -15.85 -2.32 23.25
N ILE A 98 -14.92 -1.84 22.45
CA ILE A 98 -13.95 -0.84 22.90
C ILE A 98 -14.45 0.53 22.46
N VAL A 99 -14.67 1.43 23.41
CA VAL A 99 -15.29 2.74 23.20
C VAL A 99 -14.32 3.83 23.65
N MET A 100 -14.07 4.82 22.79
CA MET A 100 -13.16 5.93 23.11
C MET A 100 -13.77 6.90 24.12
N ASP A 101 -12.95 7.37 25.07
CA ASP A 101 -13.39 8.33 26.09
C ASP A 101 -13.78 9.67 25.48
N ARG A 102 -13.04 10.10 24.45
CA ARG A 102 -13.08 11.46 23.93
C ARG A 102 -14.38 11.79 23.18
N ASP A 103 -14.95 10.82 22.47
CA ASP A 103 -16.05 11.02 21.52
C ASP A 103 -17.12 9.91 21.59
N HIS A 104 -16.94 8.94 22.50
CA HIS A 104 -17.83 7.79 22.69
C HIS A 104 -18.04 6.94 21.42
N SER A 105 -17.14 7.04 20.44
CA SER A 105 -17.17 6.18 19.27
C SER A 105 -16.73 4.76 19.62
N THR A 106 -17.43 3.77 19.07
CA THR A 106 -17.03 2.37 19.14
C THR A 106 -15.87 2.15 18.17
N LEU A 107 -14.69 1.81 18.69
CA LEU A 107 -13.53 1.41 17.89
C LEU A 107 -13.65 -0.02 17.40
N ILE A 108 -14.05 -0.91 18.31
CA ILE A 108 -14.08 -2.35 18.10
C ILE A 108 -15.42 -2.86 18.60
N GLU A 109 -16.06 -3.73 17.83
CA GLU A 109 -17.21 -4.51 18.26
C GLU A 109 -16.96 -5.98 17.93
N GLU A 110 -17.09 -6.82 18.94
CA GLU A 110 -16.72 -8.23 18.85
C GLU A 110 -17.73 -9.14 19.53
N LYS A 111 -17.96 -10.30 18.94
CA LYS A 111 -18.87 -11.31 19.49
C LYS A 111 -18.09 -12.39 20.20
N ARG A 112 -18.56 -12.75 21.40
CA ARG A 112 -17.99 -13.86 22.15
C ARG A 112 -18.26 -15.17 21.43
N PHE A 113 -17.20 -15.94 21.20
CA PHE A 113 -17.31 -17.25 20.54
C PHE A 113 -16.75 -18.40 21.41
N SER A 114 -16.03 -18.07 22.48
CA SER A 114 -15.54 -19.04 23.46
C SER A 114 -15.71 -18.51 24.89
N LEU A 115 -16.00 -19.42 25.83
CA LEU A 115 -15.95 -19.14 27.28
C LEU A 115 -14.55 -19.40 27.86
N GLU A 116 -13.71 -20.11 27.11
CA GLU A 116 -12.33 -20.43 27.50
C GLU A 116 -11.41 -19.36 26.93
N PRO A 117 -10.67 -18.61 27.78
CA PRO A 117 -9.70 -17.65 27.29
C PRO A 117 -8.43 -18.35 26.83
N VAL A 118 -7.66 -17.67 25.99
CA VAL A 118 -6.30 -18.09 25.61
C VAL A 118 -5.36 -16.90 25.70
N ARG A 119 -4.06 -17.15 25.82
CA ARG A 119 -3.07 -16.10 25.61
C ARG A 119 -2.76 -15.99 24.12
N LEU A 120 -3.00 -14.82 23.52
CA LEU A 120 -2.96 -14.60 22.06
C LEU A 120 -1.65 -13.99 21.60
N ASN A 121 -1.12 -13.04 22.37
CA ASN A 121 0.12 -12.34 22.06
C ASN A 121 1.08 -12.40 23.23
N TYR A 122 2.32 -12.75 22.95
CA TYR A 122 3.42 -12.56 23.89
C TYR A 122 4.04 -11.20 23.60
N ALA A 123 3.26 -10.15 23.91
CA ALA A 123 3.71 -8.79 23.68
C ALA A 123 5.03 -8.55 24.41
N ARG A 124 5.99 -8.01 23.66
CA ARG A 124 7.33 -7.78 24.18
C ARG A 124 7.49 -6.30 24.53
N GLU A 125 7.94 -6.03 25.74
CA GLU A 125 8.27 -4.67 26.16
C GLU A 125 9.66 -4.27 25.66
N TYR A 126 9.83 -2.98 25.39
CA TYR A 126 11.07 -2.40 24.87
C TYR A 126 11.44 -1.14 25.65
N THR A 127 12.72 -0.99 25.99
CA THR A 127 13.27 0.31 26.38
C THR A 127 13.46 1.17 25.13
N ARG A 128 13.06 2.44 25.22
CA ARG A 128 13.19 3.41 24.13
C ARG A 128 14.31 4.40 24.40
N ARG A 129 15.17 4.62 23.40
CA ARG A 129 16.13 5.72 23.37
C ARG A 129 16.17 6.39 22.00
N GLU A 130 16.60 7.66 21.99
CA GLU A 130 16.83 8.43 20.77
C GLU A 130 18.32 8.69 20.61
N ALA A 131 18.79 8.78 19.36
CA ALA A 131 20.15 9.19 19.04
C ALA A 131 20.20 10.07 17.79
N MET A 132 21.22 10.93 17.73
CA MET A 132 21.57 11.73 16.55
C MET A 132 22.89 11.19 16.00
N ILE A 133 22.83 10.35 14.97
CA ILE A 133 23.97 9.63 14.41
C ILE A 133 24.70 10.51 13.40
N PRO A 134 25.98 10.85 13.59
CA PRO A 134 26.75 11.59 12.61
C PRO A 134 27.08 10.72 11.38
N MET A 135 26.72 11.21 10.20
CA MET A 135 27.11 10.64 8.91
C MET A 135 28.53 11.10 8.52
N ARG A 136 29.11 10.52 7.47
CA ARG A 136 30.46 10.85 6.95
C ARG A 136 30.67 12.32 6.58
N ASP A 137 29.60 13.04 6.25
CA ASP A 137 29.62 14.47 5.93
C ASP A 137 29.37 15.37 7.16
N GLY A 138 29.12 14.77 8.32
CA GLY A 138 28.89 15.47 9.60
C GLY A 138 27.42 15.82 9.88
N VAL A 139 26.51 15.62 8.92
CA VAL A 139 25.06 15.72 9.17
C VAL A 139 24.63 14.63 10.13
N LYS A 140 23.73 14.94 11.05
CA LYS A 140 23.22 13.96 12.01
C LYS A 140 21.81 13.49 11.67
N LEU A 141 21.63 12.17 11.62
CA LEU A 141 20.33 11.55 11.43
C LEU A 141 19.73 11.11 12.76
N HIS A 142 18.47 11.44 12.97
CA HIS A 142 17.70 11.03 14.12
C HIS A 142 17.26 9.57 14.00
N VAL A 143 17.45 8.80 15.07
CA VAL A 143 16.93 7.44 15.20
C VAL A 143 16.25 7.22 16.55
N VAL A 144 15.22 6.38 16.54
CA VAL A 144 14.63 5.75 17.74
C VAL A 144 15.09 4.30 17.79
N ILE A 145 15.68 3.90 18.91
CA ILE A 145 16.19 2.55 19.16
C ILE A 145 15.33 1.91 20.25
N LEU A 146 14.78 0.74 19.95
CA LEU A 146 13.95 -0.05 20.84
C LEU A 146 14.66 -1.37 21.15
N GLU A 147 15.13 -1.50 22.39
CA GLU A 147 15.84 -2.67 22.90
C GLU A 147 14.91 -3.47 23.82
N PRO A 148 14.76 -4.80 23.62
CA PRO A 148 13.78 -5.59 24.37
C PRO A 148 14.10 -5.62 25.87
N VAL A 149 13.05 -5.49 26.69
CA VAL A 149 13.11 -5.58 28.16
C VAL A 149 13.07 -7.04 28.60
N GLY A 150 13.83 -7.36 29.64
CA GLY A 150 13.87 -8.69 30.23
C GLY A 150 14.81 -9.65 29.48
N GLU A 151 15.23 -10.70 30.17
CA GLU A 151 16.10 -11.71 29.58
C GLU A 151 15.34 -12.48 28.49
N PRO A 152 15.87 -12.62 27.25
CA PRO A 152 15.47 -13.72 26.40
C PRO A 152 15.57 -15.03 27.20
N ALA A 153 14.79 -16.07 26.86
CA ALA A 153 14.98 -17.39 27.46
C ALA A 153 16.45 -17.87 27.39
N ASP A 154 17.22 -17.31 26.45
CA ASP A 154 18.65 -17.47 26.23
C ASP A 154 19.43 -16.16 26.54
N ALA A 155 19.38 -15.69 27.79
CA ALA A 155 19.88 -14.38 28.30
C ALA A 155 21.34 -13.97 27.97
N HIS A 156 22.06 -14.77 27.20
CA HIS A 156 23.47 -14.56 26.84
C HIS A 156 23.71 -14.38 25.33
N GLU A 157 22.70 -14.52 24.48
CA GLU A 157 22.89 -14.37 23.03
C GLU A 157 22.73 -12.92 22.56
N PRO A 158 23.72 -12.37 21.83
CA PRO A 158 23.57 -11.08 21.17
C PRO A 158 22.40 -11.06 20.18
N LEU A 159 21.67 -9.94 20.10
CA LEU A 159 20.46 -9.80 19.29
C LEU A 159 20.74 -9.10 17.95
N PRO A 160 20.18 -9.57 16.82
CA PRO A 160 20.23 -8.82 15.57
C PRO A 160 19.39 -7.54 15.61
N ILE A 161 19.76 -6.60 14.74
CA ILE A 161 19.06 -5.33 14.53
C ILE A 161 18.11 -5.46 13.33
N LEU A 162 16.89 -4.93 13.46
CA LEU A 162 16.01 -4.63 12.33
C LEU A 162 15.92 -3.12 12.15
N LEU A 163 16.38 -2.64 11.00
CA LEU A 163 16.44 -1.23 10.62
C LEU A 163 15.31 -0.89 9.65
N ASP A 164 14.59 0.19 9.93
CA ASP A 164 13.52 0.77 9.10
C ASP A 164 13.81 2.27 9.00
N ARG A 165 14.20 2.76 7.82
CA ARG A 165 14.47 4.17 7.55
C ARG A 165 13.26 4.76 6.83
N THR A 166 12.89 6.00 7.15
CA THR A 166 11.64 6.58 6.63
C THR A 166 11.68 8.11 6.54
N PRO A 167 10.99 8.72 5.55
CA PRO A 167 10.71 10.16 5.55
C PRO A 167 9.50 10.57 6.39
N TYR A 168 8.76 9.62 6.99
CA TYR A 168 7.43 9.81 7.60
C TYR A 168 7.43 9.97 9.14
N GLY A 169 8.60 10.15 9.75
CA GLY A 169 8.72 10.45 11.18
C GLY A 169 8.70 9.20 12.06
N VAL A 170 9.65 9.13 12.99
CA VAL A 170 9.84 7.92 13.83
C VAL A 170 9.57 8.12 15.32
N ASP A 171 9.21 9.33 15.74
CA ASP A 171 9.07 9.68 17.16
C ASP A 171 8.06 8.80 17.93
N ASN A 172 7.01 8.35 17.25
CA ASN A 172 5.95 7.53 17.85
C ASN A 172 6.26 6.02 17.91
N SER A 173 7.47 5.61 17.51
CA SER A 173 7.92 4.23 17.63
C SER A 173 8.07 3.82 19.11
N THR A 174 7.32 2.78 19.51
CA THR A 174 7.19 2.29 20.89
C THR A 174 7.02 0.76 20.94
N SER A 175 7.03 0.15 22.14
CA SER A 175 6.62 -1.25 22.33
C SER A 175 5.26 -1.51 21.68
N ARG A 176 4.28 -0.62 21.92
CA ARG A 176 2.92 -0.75 21.39
C ARG A 176 2.92 -0.78 19.86
N SER A 177 3.58 0.17 19.20
CA SER A 177 3.58 0.24 17.73
C SER A 177 4.24 -0.98 17.07
N ILE A 178 5.34 -1.51 17.64
CA ILE A 178 5.98 -2.72 17.12
C ILE A 178 5.08 -3.94 17.29
N ASN A 179 4.54 -4.19 18.50
CA ASN A 179 3.69 -5.36 18.73
C ASN A 179 2.41 -5.30 17.88
N THR A 180 1.92 -4.10 17.57
CA THR A 180 0.79 -3.94 16.66
C THR A 180 1.15 -4.14 15.20
N ASN A 181 2.22 -3.52 14.71
CA ASN A 181 2.52 -3.50 13.27
C ASN A 181 3.34 -4.71 12.80
N LYS A 182 4.18 -5.27 13.69
CA LYS A 182 5.14 -6.34 13.39
C LYS A 182 5.15 -7.42 14.51
N PRO A 183 4.00 -8.00 14.91
CA PRO A 183 3.89 -8.84 16.11
C PRO A 183 4.80 -10.06 16.07
N GLU A 184 4.91 -10.73 14.92
CA GLU A 184 5.74 -11.93 14.78
C GLU A 184 7.25 -11.63 14.99
N LEU A 185 7.73 -10.53 14.42
CA LEU A 185 9.10 -10.07 14.60
C LEU A 185 9.33 -9.60 16.05
N ALA A 186 8.35 -8.88 16.63
CA ALA A 186 8.40 -8.43 18.03
C ALA A 186 8.56 -9.60 19.01
N ALA A 187 7.73 -10.63 18.84
CA ALA A 187 7.74 -11.84 19.66
C ALA A 187 9.09 -12.57 19.54
N SER A 188 9.67 -12.60 18.34
CA SER A 188 10.94 -13.28 18.14
C SER A 188 12.15 -12.57 18.78
N GLY A 189 12.04 -11.28 19.09
CA GLY A 189 13.07 -10.51 19.78
C GLY A 189 14.17 -9.99 18.85
N TYR A 190 14.04 -8.73 18.46
CA TYR A 190 15.02 -7.98 17.71
C TYR A 190 15.30 -6.66 18.43
N ILE A 191 16.46 -6.05 18.16
CA ILE A 191 16.63 -4.62 18.42
C ILE A 191 16.02 -3.89 17.23
N PHE A 192 14.99 -3.08 17.45
CA PHE A 192 14.39 -2.30 16.37
C PHE A 192 15.00 -0.91 16.33
N VAL A 193 15.33 -0.44 15.13
CA VAL A 193 15.84 0.91 14.89
C VAL A 193 15.01 1.56 13.80
N PHE A 194 14.40 2.69 14.13
CA PHE A 194 13.64 3.51 13.19
C PHE A 194 14.39 4.82 12.96
N GLY A 195 14.68 5.17 11.71
CA GLY A 195 15.47 6.36 11.38
C GLY A 195 14.72 7.37 10.51
N ASP A 196 14.70 8.63 10.92
CA ASP A 196 14.29 9.74 10.05
C ASP A 196 15.39 9.93 8.98
N ILE A 197 15.03 9.93 7.70
CA ILE A 197 16.04 10.19 6.66
C ILE A 197 16.47 11.65 6.63
N ARG A 198 17.57 11.89 5.92
CA ARG A 198 18.21 13.21 5.78
C ARG A 198 17.21 14.31 5.43
N GLY A 199 17.21 15.36 6.25
CA GLY A 199 16.37 16.55 6.09
C GLY A 199 14.89 16.40 6.47
N ARG A 200 14.45 15.23 6.95
CA ARG A 200 13.08 15.01 7.44
C ARG A 200 13.04 15.01 8.96
N TYR A 201 11.91 15.43 9.53
CA TYR A 201 11.62 15.38 10.97
C TYR A 201 12.77 15.89 11.84
N LYS A 202 13.38 15.07 12.70
CA LYS A 202 14.48 15.50 13.58
C LYS A 202 15.86 15.44 12.92
N SER A 203 16.01 14.71 11.81
CA SER A 203 17.27 14.61 11.06
C SER A 203 17.70 15.96 10.48
N GLU A 204 19.01 16.20 10.52
CA GLU A 204 19.64 17.36 9.90
C GLU A 204 19.78 17.15 8.38
N GLY A 205 20.32 18.16 7.68
CA GLY A 205 20.57 18.09 6.23
C GLY A 205 19.39 18.51 5.37
N GLN A 206 19.46 18.17 4.07
CA GLN A 206 18.46 18.54 3.08
C GLN A 206 17.73 17.29 2.56
N PHE A 207 16.40 17.33 2.59
CA PHE A 207 15.56 16.30 1.98
C PHE A 207 15.60 16.43 0.46
N VAL A 208 15.74 15.29 -0.22
CA VAL A 208 15.63 15.14 -1.67
C VAL A 208 14.77 13.91 -1.89
N MET A 209 13.62 14.09 -2.53
CA MET A 209 12.71 13.00 -2.92
C MET A 209 13.48 11.95 -3.72
N ASN A 210 13.37 10.67 -3.31
CA ASN A 210 14.05 9.53 -3.92
C ASN A 210 15.51 9.84 -4.29
N ARG A 211 16.28 10.36 -3.32
CA ARG A 211 17.66 10.83 -3.52
C ARG A 211 18.46 9.83 -4.37
N PRO A 212 18.97 10.25 -5.55
CA PRO A 212 19.62 9.34 -6.49
C PRO A 212 20.95 8.82 -5.94
N ILE A 213 21.35 7.63 -6.39
CA ILE A 213 22.67 7.05 -6.11
C ILE A 213 23.72 7.89 -6.82
N VAL A 214 24.78 8.27 -6.10
CA VAL A 214 25.89 9.02 -6.68
C VAL A 214 27.09 8.09 -6.93
N ALA A 215 28.05 8.53 -7.74
CA ALA A 215 29.19 7.69 -8.16
C ALA A 215 30.25 7.41 -7.07
N HIS A 216 30.03 7.87 -5.82
CA HIS A 216 30.95 7.78 -4.68
C HIS A 216 32.44 8.03 -5.01
N THR A 217 32.72 9.09 -5.76
CA THR A 217 34.07 9.50 -6.14
C THR A 217 34.89 10.08 -4.99
N THR A 218 34.23 10.54 -3.92
CA THR A 218 34.89 11.06 -2.71
C THR A 218 34.34 10.41 -1.44
N PRO A 219 35.14 10.33 -0.36
CA PRO A 219 34.67 9.81 0.93
C PRO A 219 33.55 10.62 1.60
N LYS A 220 33.21 11.79 1.05
CA LYS A 220 32.13 12.66 1.55
C LYS A 220 30.90 12.65 0.65
N ASP A 221 30.92 11.89 -0.43
CA ASP A 221 29.75 11.72 -1.28
C ASP A 221 28.66 11.00 -0.47
N ILE A 222 27.43 11.48 -0.60
CA ILE A 222 26.27 10.99 0.17
C ILE A 222 25.09 10.66 -0.74
N ASP A 223 24.41 9.58 -0.37
CA ASP A 223 23.10 9.13 -0.80
C ASP A 223 22.51 8.16 0.25
N GLU A 224 21.38 7.55 -0.03
CA GLU A 224 20.72 6.66 0.94
C GLU A 224 21.48 5.35 1.20
N THR A 225 22.36 4.89 0.29
CA THR A 225 23.23 3.73 0.54
C THR A 225 24.25 4.07 1.62
N THR A 226 24.87 5.26 1.50
CA THR A 226 25.90 5.72 2.42
C THR A 226 25.36 6.13 3.78
N ASP A 227 24.19 6.78 3.84
CA ASP A 227 23.52 7.12 5.10
C ASP A 227 23.10 5.84 5.84
N THR A 228 22.70 4.79 5.11
CA THR A 228 22.42 3.47 5.70
C THR A 228 23.70 2.83 6.24
N HIS A 229 24.79 2.85 5.45
CA HIS A 229 26.08 2.30 5.87
C HIS A 229 26.57 2.97 7.17
N ASP A 230 26.60 4.29 7.22
CA ASP A 230 27.08 5.06 8.37
C ASP A 230 26.19 4.86 9.60
N THR A 231 24.88 4.73 9.41
CA THR A 231 23.92 4.39 10.46
C THR A 231 24.26 3.03 11.09
N ILE A 232 24.43 1.99 10.26
CA ILE A 232 24.79 0.65 10.74
C ILE A 232 26.14 0.67 11.46
N ASP A 233 27.13 1.33 10.89
CA ASP A 233 28.48 1.45 11.44
C ASP A 233 28.48 2.07 12.85
N TRP A 234 27.58 3.01 13.09
CA TRP A 234 27.38 3.62 14.41
C TRP A 234 26.63 2.69 15.36
N LEU A 235 25.55 2.06 14.90
CA LEU A 235 24.73 1.15 15.73
C LEU A 235 25.58 0.00 16.28
N LEU A 236 26.41 -0.62 15.45
CA LEU A 236 27.28 -1.72 15.87
C LEU A 236 28.24 -1.35 17.01
N LYS A 237 28.63 -0.07 17.10
CA LYS A 237 29.56 0.45 18.11
C LYS A 237 28.86 0.99 19.36
N ASN A 238 27.59 1.39 19.25
CA ASN A 238 26.87 2.15 20.29
C ASN A 238 25.60 1.47 20.82
N VAL A 239 25.25 0.31 20.27
CA VAL A 239 24.16 -0.55 20.76
C VAL A 239 24.79 -1.77 21.42
N SER A 240 24.69 -1.87 22.74
CA SER A 240 25.20 -3.02 23.48
C SER A 240 24.42 -4.28 23.13
N HIS A 241 25.07 -5.45 23.24
CA HIS A 241 24.44 -6.75 23.01
C HIS A 241 23.86 -6.97 21.60
N ASN A 242 24.30 -6.20 20.59
CA ASN A 242 23.97 -6.48 19.20
C ASN A 242 24.82 -7.65 18.65
N SER A 243 24.26 -8.46 17.74
CA SER A 243 24.93 -9.64 17.16
C SER A 243 25.86 -9.35 16.00
N GLY A 244 26.01 -8.08 15.60
CA GLY A 244 26.70 -7.72 14.36
C GLY A 244 25.91 -8.01 13.08
N ARG A 245 24.63 -8.43 13.19
CA ARG A 245 23.76 -8.71 12.04
C ARG A 245 22.60 -7.73 11.99
N VAL A 246 22.35 -7.20 10.80
CA VAL A 246 21.29 -6.22 10.52
C VAL A 246 20.40 -6.75 9.41
N GLY A 247 19.09 -6.72 9.64
CA GLY A 247 18.09 -6.77 8.58
C GLY A 247 17.57 -5.37 8.28
N VAL A 248 17.21 -5.10 7.03
CA VAL A 248 16.58 -3.84 6.64
C VAL A 248 15.25 -4.14 5.97
N LEU A 249 14.19 -3.44 6.37
CA LEU A 249 12.86 -3.62 5.79
C LEU A 249 12.09 -2.30 5.79
N GLY A 250 11.07 -2.24 4.93
CA GLY A 250 10.17 -1.11 4.87
C GLY A 250 9.15 -1.25 3.76
N ILE A 251 8.07 -0.48 3.87
CA ILE A 251 6.97 -0.42 2.89
C ILE A 251 7.06 0.92 2.15
N SER A 252 6.88 0.97 0.83
CA SER A 252 6.88 2.21 0.02
C SER A 252 8.25 2.88 -0.05
N TYR A 253 8.37 4.15 0.33
CA TYR A 253 9.64 4.85 0.46
C TYR A 253 10.61 4.12 1.42
N PRO A 254 10.20 3.66 2.62
CA PRO A 254 10.99 2.70 3.40
C PRO A 254 11.38 1.42 2.64
N GLY A 255 10.54 0.95 1.72
CA GLY A 255 10.87 -0.17 0.81
C GLY A 255 12.00 0.21 -0.16
N PHE A 256 11.92 1.38 -0.79
CA PHE A 256 13.04 1.96 -1.56
C PHE A 256 14.30 2.04 -0.70
N LEU A 257 14.22 2.49 0.54
CA LEU A 257 15.38 2.58 1.45
C LEU A 257 15.93 1.20 1.84
N ALA A 258 15.09 0.18 1.92
CA ALA A 258 15.52 -1.22 2.13
C ALA A 258 16.22 -1.79 0.88
N MET A 259 15.72 -1.52 -0.32
CA MET A 259 16.40 -1.85 -1.58
C MET A 259 17.78 -1.17 -1.66
N MET A 260 17.84 0.12 -1.31
CA MET A 260 19.11 0.88 -1.28
C MET A 260 20.12 0.32 -0.27
N ALA A 261 19.65 -0.34 0.80
CA ALA A 261 20.54 -1.02 1.75
C ALA A 261 21.18 -2.30 1.19
N GLY A 262 20.65 -2.84 0.09
CA GLY A 262 21.19 -3.98 -0.66
C GLY A 262 22.25 -3.62 -1.69
N ILE A 263 22.44 -2.33 -1.99
CA ILE A 263 23.38 -1.81 -2.99
C ILE A 263 24.64 -1.31 -2.28
N ASP A 264 25.80 -1.89 -2.62
CA ASP A 264 27.07 -1.65 -1.92
C ASP A 264 26.89 -1.81 -0.40
N ALA A 265 26.27 -2.94 -0.04
CA ALA A 265 25.71 -3.18 1.27
C ALA A 265 26.79 -3.21 2.35
N HIS A 266 26.49 -2.62 3.51
CA HIS A 266 27.35 -2.75 4.68
C HIS A 266 27.51 -4.25 5.03
N PRO A 267 28.71 -4.77 5.37
CA PRO A 267 28.93 -6.20 5.62
C PRO A 267 28.11 -6.83 6.75
N ALA A 268 27.48 -6.02 7.60
CA ALA A 268 26.57 -6.46 8.65
C ALA A 268 25.12 -6.67 8.16
N VAL A 269 24.75 -6.16 6.98
CA VAL A 269 23.45 -6.44 6.36
C VAL A 269 23.43 -7.90 5.94
N LYS A 270 22.47 -8.66 6.45
CA LYS A 270 22.33 -10.11 6.19
C LYS A 270 21.00 -10.49 5.56
N ALA A 271 20.04 -9.58 5.55
CA ALA A 271 18.76 -9.75 4.89
C ALA A 271 18.15 -8.38 4.60
N ILE A 272 17.54 -8.22 3.43
CA ILE A 272 16.65 -7.09 3.14
C ILE A 272 15.26 -7.59 2.76
N SER A 273 14.24 -6.81 3.10
CA SER A 273 12.88 -6.98 2.57
C SER A 273 12.36 -5.63 2.10
N PRO A 274 12.64 -5.26 0.84
CA PRO A 274 11.94 -4.20 0.14
C PRO A 274 10.49 -4.62 -0.05
N GLN A 275 9.55 -3.81 0.45
CA GLN A 275 8.12 -4.12 0.34
C GLN A 275 7.44 -2.96 -0.38
N ALA A 276 6.82 -3.23 -1.53
CA ALA A 276 6.35 -2.21 -2.47
C ALA A 276 7.36 -1.05 -2.63
N PRO A 277 8.62 -1.35 -3.01
CA PRO A 277 9.65 -0.33 -3.11
C PRO A 277 9.39 0.63 -4.26
N MET A 278 9.68 1.92 -4.08
CA MET A 278 9.66 2.92 -5.16
C MET A 278 10.87 2.71 -6.08
N THR A 279 10.79 1.77 -7.04
CA THR A 279 11.94 1.35 -7.87
C THR A 279 12.14 2.25 -9.08
N ASP A 280 11.05 2.63 -9.76
CA ASP A 280 11.05 3.61 -10.84
C ASP A 280 9.73 4.43 -10.83
N VAL A 281 9.81 5.56 -10.14
CA VAL A 281 8.70 6.52 -9.97
C VAL A 281 8.17 7.14 -11.27
N TRP A 282 8.83 6.93 -12.42
CA TRP A 282 8.35 7.38 -13.72
C TRP A 282 7.76 6.25 -14.58
N MET A 283 8.31 5.04 -14.49
CA MET A 283 7.85 3.94 -15.35
C MET A 283 6.50 3.38 -14.90
N GLY A 284 6.28 3.19 -13.60
CA GLY A 284 5.03 2.58 -13.12
C GLY A 284 4.82 2.55 -11.60
N ASP A 285 5.57 3.36 -10.85
CA ASP A 285 5.32 3.60 -9.42
C ASP A 285 4.63 4.98 -9.23
N ASP A 286 4.99 5.73 -8.19
CA ASP A 286 4.25 6.88 -7.67
C ASP A 286 3.80 7.98 -8.63
N PHE A 287 4.71 8.48 -9.49
CA PHE A 287 4.50 9.78 -10.16
C PHE A 287 4.01 9.64 -11.59
N PHE A 288 4.49 8.64 -12.31
CA PHE A 288 4.03 8.37 -13.67
C PHE A 288 3.89 6.88 -13.92
N HIS A 289 2.96 6.53 -14.80
CA HIS A 289 2.85 5.20 -15.38
C HIS A 289 2.93 5.32 -16.90
N ASN A 290 3.97 4.71 -17.49
CA ASN A 290 4.27 4.81 -18.93
C ASN A 290 4.18 6.26 -19.47
N GLY A 291 4.63 7.22 -18.64
CA GLY A 291 4.62 8.66 -18.93
C GLY A 291 3.31 9.41 -18.68
N ALA A 292 2.23 8.74 -18.27
CA ALA A 292 1.02 9.39 -17.76
C ALA A 292 1.23 9.86 -16.32
N PHE A 293 1.04 11.15 -16.04
CA PHE A 293 1.32 11.72 -14.72
C PHE A 293 0.18 11.45 -13.75
N ARG A 294 0.49 10.83 -12.60
CA ARG A 294 -0.44 10.59 -11.48
C ARG A 294 -0.75 11.87 -10.72
N GLN A 295 -1.49 12.75 -11.37
CA GLN A 295 -1.85 14.09 -10.93
C GLN A 295 -2.33 14.19 -9.49
N SER A 296 -3.41 13.53 -9.09
CA SER A 296 -3.93 13.71 -7.73
C SER A 296 -2.95 13.21 -6.66
N TYR A 297 -2.28 12.08 -6.95
CA TYR A 297 -1.28 11.50 -6.06
C TYR A 297 -0.05 12.40 -5.93
N GLY A 298 0.64 12.69 -7.03
CA GLY A 298 1.85 13.50 -7.04
C GLY A 298 1.62 14.93 -6.54
N PHE A 299 0.41 15.49 -6.73
CA PHE A 299 0.02 16.77 -6.16
C PHE A 299 -0.05 16.74 -4.63
N ASP A 300 -0.68 15.71 -4.04
CA ASP A 300 -0.82 15.60 -2.59
C ASP A 300 0.51 15.17 -1.94
N TYR A 301 1.19 14.17 -2.50
CA TYR A 301 2.42 13.60 -1.93
C TYR A 301 3.60 14.59 -1.91
N VAL A 302 3.75 15.40 -2.96
CA VAL A 302 4.78 16.47 -2.96
C VAL A 302 4.49 17.52 -1.89
N GLN A 303 3.21 17.87 -1.67
CA GLN A 303 2.87 18.80 -0.58
C GLN A 303 3.18 18.16 0.78
N GLU A 304 2.83 16.89 0.96
CA GLU A 304 3.07 16.15 2.19
C GLU A 304 4.56 16.13 2.57
N LEU A 305 5.44 15.81 1.61
CA LEU A 305 6.87 15.61 1.88
C LEU A 305 7.75 16.86 1.72
N GLU A 306 7.36 17.86 0.93
CA GLU A 306 8.23 19.01 0.63
C GLU A 306 7.71 20.35 1.13
N ALA A 307 6.43 20.48 1.52
CA ALA A 307 5.92 21.78 1.99
C ALA A 307 6.50 22.18 3.35
N GLN A 308 6.83 21.20 4.20
CA GLN A 308 7.43 21.38 5.51
C GLN A 308 8.37 20.21 5.83
N LYS A 309 9.09 20.31 6.95
CA LYS A 309 10.04 19.27 7.40
C LYS A 309 9.36 18.00 7.92
N THR A 310 8.10 18.10 8.35
CA THR A 310 7.24 17.00 8.78
C THR A 310 6.10 16.85 7.77
N ASP A 311 5.36 15.74 7.84
CA ASP A 311 4.28 15.48 6.89
C ASP A 311 3.17 16.53 7.02
N VAL A 312 2.60 16.91 5.87
CA VAL A 312 1.46 17.82 5.77
C VAL A 312 0.30 17.07 5.14
N VAL A 313 -0.77 16.88 5.91
CA VAL A 313 -1.98 16.24 5.38
C VAL A 313 -2.71 17.18 4.42
N SER A 314 -2.87 16.74 3.17
CA SER A 314 -3.73 17.40 2.19
C SER A 314 -5.20 17.07 2.47
N GLU A 315 -6.00 18.09 2.77
CA GLU A 315 -7.44 17.95 3.00
C GLU A 315 -8.23 18.83 2.03
N SER A 316 -9.26 18.25 1.40
CA SER A 316 -10.15 18.97 0.50
C SER A 316 -11.61 18.62 0.78
N LYS A 317 -12.44 19.65 0.96
CA LYS A 317 -13.91 19.52 0.99
C LYS A 317 -14.54 19.52 -0.40
N GLU A 318 -13.76 19.91 -1.41
CA GLU A 318 -14.18 19.86 -2.81
C GLU A 318 -13.88 18.48 -3.40
N ASP A 319 -14.76 18.00 -4.27
CA ASP A 319 -14.47 16.89 -5.18
C ASP A 319 -13.22 17.23 -6.01
N THR A 320 -12.13 16.50 -5.82
CA THR A 320 -10.84 16.77 -6.48
C THR A 320 -10.95 16.65 -7.99
N PHE A 321 -11.91 15.86 -8.51
CA PHE A 321 -12.26 15.84 -9.93
C PHE A 321 -12.60 17.27 -10.42
N ASN A 322 -13.46 18.00 -9.70
CA ASN A 322 -13.83 19.36 -10.07
C ASN A 322 -12.67 20.34 -9.90
N PHE A 323 -11.86 20.17 -8.85
CA PHE A 323 -10.69 21.01 -8.61
C PHE A 323 -9.70 20.93 -9.78
N PHE A 324 -9.27 19.74 -10.17
CA PHE A 324 -8.31 19.57 -11.25
C PHE A 324 -8.89 19.96 -12.61
N LEU A 325 -10.18 19.64 -12.86
CA LEU A 325 -10.82 19.98 -14.13
C LEU A 325 -10.90 21.50 -14.34
N ARG A 326 -11.26 22.25 -13.28
CA ARG A 326 -11.32 23.72 -13.31
C ARG A 326 -9.95 24.36 -13.53
N ASN A 327 -8.90 23.79 -12.93
CA ASN A 327 -7.54 24.31 -13.06
C ASN A 327 -6.87 23.93 -14.40
N GLY A 328 -7.47 23.05 -15.18
CA GLY A 328 -7.08 22.74 -16.54
C GLY A 328 -5.92 21.75 -16.64
N ASN A 329 -4.76 22.10 -16.09
CA ASN A 329 -3.53 21.30 -16.15
C ASN A 329 -2.80 21.33 -14.79
N PHE A 330 -1.68 20.60 -14.69
CA PHE A 330 -0.91 20.55 -13.46
C PHE A 330 -0.33 21.92 -13.07
N GLU A 331 0.17 22.72 -14.01
CA GLU A 331 0.69 24.07 -13.72
C GLU A 331 -0.39 24.98 -13.10
N GLY A 332 -1.63 24.91 -13.61
CA GLY A 332 -2.78 25.62 -13.08
C GLY A 332 -3.11 25.18 -11.66
N ALA A 333 -3.18 23.87 -11.42
CA ALA A 333 -3.45 23.31 -10.10
C ALA A 333 -2.33 23.67 -9.09
N ALA A 334 -1.07 23.52 -9.49
CA ALA A 334 0.09 23.87 -8.68
C ALA A 334 0.10 25.36 -8.31
N ARG A 335 -0.25 26.24 -9.26
CA ARG A 335 -0.38 27.69 -9.02
C ARG A 335 -1.52 28.00 -8.04
N ALA A 336 -2.65 27.33 -8.16
CA ALA A 336 -3.78 27.50 -7.25
C ALA A 336 -3.43 27.11 -5.81
N ALA A 337 -2.66 26.05 -5.63
CA ALA A 337 -2.14 25.61 -4.32
C ALA A 337 -0.83 26.31 -3.89
N LYS A 338 -0.27 27.18 -4.74
CA LYS A 338 1.01 27.87 -4.54
C LYS A 338 2.21 26.93 -4.37
N MET A 339 2.15 25.70 -4.89
CA MET A 339 3.19 24.68 -4.73
C MET A 339 4.24 24.64 -5.84
N GLN A 340 4.16 25.51 -6.85
CA GLN A 340 5.10 25.55 -7.98
C GLN A 340 6.57 25.85 -7.60
N HIS A 341 6.83 26.18 -6.33
CA HIS A 341 8.17 26.42 -5.81
C HIS A 341 8.79 25.18 -5.15
N LEU A 342 8.00 24.15 -4.85
CA LEU A 342 8.50 22.90 -4.27
C LEU A 342 9.41 22.17 -5.29
N PRO A 343 10.55 21.61 -4.84
CA PRO A 343 11.53 20.99 -5.74
C PRO A 343 10.92 19.99 -6.71
N THR A 344 10.17 19.00 -6.23
CA THR A 344 9.61 17.93 -7.06
C THR A 344 8.46 18.45 -7.95
N ALA A 345 7.66 19.41 -7.48
CA ALA A 345 6.66 20.06 -8.34
C ALA A 345 7.30 20.79 -9.54
N ARG A 346 8.47 21.41 -9.35
CA ARG A 346 9.24 22.01 -10.45
C ARG A 346 9.78 20.96 -11.42
N ILE A 347 10.20 19.82 -10.90
CA ILE A 347 10.64 18.68 -11.72
C ILE A 347 9.48 18.21 -12.61
N PHE A 348 8.28 17.98 -12.07
CA PHE A 348 7.13 17.59 -12.90
C PHE A 348 6.87 18.61 -14.03
N LEU A 349 6.91 19.91 -13.72
CA LEU A 349 6.70 20.98 -14.69
C LEU A 349 7.78 21.06 -15.78
N THR A 350 9.00 20.57 -15.53
CA THR A 350 10.15 20.78 -16.42
C THR A 350 10.73 19.50 -17.02
N GLN A 351 10.43 18.34 -16.44
CA GLN A 351 10.92 17.02 -16.86
C GLN A 351 9.73 16.04 -17.04
N PRO A 352 8.80 16.26 -17.98
CA PRO A 352 7.64 15.39 -18.14
C PRO A 352 7.94 14.05 -18.86
N ALA A 353 9.06 13.95 -19.58
CA ALA A 353 9.50 12.75 -20.31
C ALA A 353 10.58 12.01 -19.52
N TYR A 354 10.83 10.74 -19.84
CA TYR A 354 11.83 9.87 -19.16
C TYR A 354 13.27 10.21 -19.58
N THR A 355 13.69 11.42 -19.23
CA THR A 355 15.05 11.93 -19.51
C THR A 355 16.07 11.28 -18.57
N LYS A 356 17.35 11.65 -18.74
CA LYS A 356 18.42 11.26 -17.80
C LYS A 356 18.05 11.53 -16.33
N PHE A 357 17.29 12.59 -16.05
CA PHE A 357 16.87 12.92 -14.68
C PHE A 357 16.13 11.75 -14.01
N TRP A 358 15.09 11.20 -14.66
CA TRP A 358 14.33 10.08 -14.10
C TRP A 358 15.12 8.78 -14.09
N ARG A 359 15.92 8.53 -15.14
CA ARG A 359 16.80 7.36 -15.19
C ARG A 359 17.87 7.33 -14.09
N ASP A 360 18.35 8.50 -13.66
CA ASP A 360 19.29 8.62 -12.55
C ASP A 360 18.60 8.43 -11.18
N MET A 361 17.29 8.68 -11.07
CA MET A 361 16.52 8.39 -9.86
C MET A 361 16.03 6.94 -9.80
N ALA A 362 15.85 6.29 -10.95
CA ALA A 362 15.48 4.89 -11.03
C ALA A 362 16.60 3.98 -10.49
N VAL A 363 16.23 2.99 -9.68
CA VAL A 363 17.22 2.15 -8.97
C VAL A 363 17.65 0.93 -9.78
N GLN A 364 16.84 0.49 -10.74
CA GLN A 364 17.03 -0.76 -11.50
C GLN A 364 18.44 -0.92 -12.08
N ASN A 365 19.03 0.15 -12.61
CA ASN A 365 20.35 0.10 -13.25
C ASN A 365 21.51 -0.15 -12.25
N HIS A 366 21.24 -0.05 -10.95
CA HIS A 366 22.22 -0.32 -9.89
C HIS A 366 22.14 -1.77 -9.37
N LEU A 367 21.05 -2.50 -9.67
CA LEU A 367 20.78 -3.86 -9.23
C LEU A 367 21.52 -4.93 -10.06
N THR A 368 22.85 -4.80 -10.14
CA THR A 368 23.71 -5.59 -11.04
C THR A 368 24.36 -6.82 -10.40
N LYS A 369 24.12 -7.03 -9.11
CA LYS A 369 24.64 -8.15 -8.29
C LYS A 369 23.71 -8.37 -7.10
N VAL A 370 23.63 -9.62 -6.64
CA VAL A 370 22.95 -9.97 -5.38
C VAL A 370 23.98 -9.97 -4.25
N GLU A 371 23.94 -8.94 -3.39
CA GLU A 371 24.85 -8.82 -2.24
C GLU A 371 24.26 -9.40 -0.96
N VAL A 372 22.93 -9.32 -0.83
CA VAL A 372 22.18 -9.66 0.38
C VAL A 372 20.99 -10.55 -0.02
N PRO A 373 20.67 -11.59 0.77
CA PRO A 373 19.39 -12.27 0.67
C PRO A 373 18.22 -11.28 0.70
N THR A 374 17.32 -11.39 -0.27
CA THR A 374 16.30 -10.37 -0.57
C THR A 374 14.93 -11.03 -0.64
N LEU A 375 13.98 -10.50 0.13
CA LEU A 375 12.57 -10.88 0.11
C LEU A 375 11.71 -9.69 -0.35
N GLU A 376 11.42 -9.67 -1.65
CA GLU A 376 10.49 -8.73 -2.25
C GLU A 376 9.05 -9.02 -1.83
N VAL A 377 8.27 -7.99 -1.53
CA VAL A 377 6.87 -8.15 -1.08
C VAL A 377 6.00 -7.09 -1.73
N GLY A 378 4.91 -7.49 -2.38
CA GLY A 378 3.99 -6.57 -3.04
C GLY A 378 2.55 -7.08 -3.06
N GLY A 379 1.64 -6.23 -3.51
CA GLY A 379 0.22 -6.55 -3.65
C GLY A 379 -0.23 -6.57 -5.11
N TRP A 380 -1.13 -7.50 -5.46
CA TRP A 380 -1.78 -7.51 -6.78
C TRP A 380 -2.68 -6.30 -7.06
N TRP A 381 -3.08 -5.58 -6.00
CA TRP A 381 -3.83 -4.33 -6.09
C TRP A 381 -3.07 -3.20 -5.41
N ASP A 382 -1.74 -3.19 -5.50
CA ASP A 382 -0.90 -2.10 -5.00
C ASP A 382 -1.13 -0.82 -5.82
N GLN A 383 -1.92 0.10 -5.26
CA GLN A 383 -2.29 1.31 -5.97
C GLN A 383 -1.22 2.40 -6.01
N GLU A 384 -0.04 2.19 -5.42
CA GLU A 384 1.03 3.20 -5.30
C GLU A 384 2.29 2.74 -6.05
N ASP A 385 2.81 1.55 -5.72
CA ASP A 385 4.11 1.04 -6.15
C ASP A 385 3.95 -0.34 -6.88
N MET A 386 3.11 -0.36 -7.92
CA MET A 386 2.78 -1.59 -8.66
C MET A 386 3.98 -2.19 -9.41
N TRP A 387 4.85 -1.33 -9.92
CA TRP A 387 6.02 -1.71 -10.72
C TRP A 387 7.16 -2.23 -9.84
N GLY A 388 7.37 -1.60 -8.69
CA GLY A 388 8.54 -1.72 -7.84
C GLY A 388 8.99 -3.14 -7.53
N THR A 389 8.10 -3.88 -6.86
CA THR A 389 8.36 -5.25 -6.36
C THR A 389 8.76 -6.20 -7.48
N GLN A 390 7.99 -6.21 -8.58
CA GLN A 390 8.22 -7.13 -9.69
C GLN A 390 9.48 -6.75 -10.46
N ALA A 391 9.75 -5.45 -10.59
CA ALA A 391 10.86 -4.96 -11.36
C ALA A 391 12.21 -5.10 -10.63
N GLU A 392 12.25 -4.92 -9.32
CA GLU A 392 13.44 -5.26 -8.51
C GLU A 392 13.76 -6.76 -8.59
N TYR A 393 12.76 -7.61 -8.38
CA TYR A 393 12.91 -9.06 -8.53
C TYR A 393 13.45 -9.43 -9.92
N ALA A 394 12.86 -8.88 -10.98
CA ALA A 394 13.29 -9.15 -12.36
C ALA A 394 14.71 -8.65 -12.65
N ALA A 395 15.14 -7.52 -12.07
CA ALA A 395 16.48 -6.98 -12.24
C ALA A 395 17.54 -7.82 -11.51
N LEU A 396 17.25 -8.27 -10.28
CA LEU A 396 18.18 -9.07 -9.48
C LEU A 396 18.25 -10.54 -9.91
N LYS A 397 17.15 -11.12 -10.43
CA LYS A 397 17.06 -12.57 -10.67
C LYS A 397 18.15 -13.13 -11.60
N PRO A 398 18.54 -12.47 -12.71
CA PRO A 398 19.65 -12.91 -13.56
C PRO A 398 21.01 -13.01 -12.83
N HIS A 399 21.14 -12.32 -11.69
CA HIS A 399 22.35 -12.29 -10.87
C HIS A 399 22.27 -13.24 -9.65
N ASP A 400 21.12 -13.87 -9.40
CA ASP A 400 20.86 -14.72 -8.24
C ASP A 400 21.35 -16.17 -8.42
N THR A 401 22.67 -16.38 -8.32
CA THR A 401 23.24 -17.73 -8.42
C THR A 401 23.02 -18.59 -7.16
N ALA A 402 22.65 -17.97 -6.04
CA ALA A 402 22.49 -18.65 -4.75
C ALA A 402 21.03 -19.02 -4.43
N GLY A 403 20.05 -18.53 -5.20
CA GLY A 403 18.63 -18.75 -4.94
C GLY A 403 18.13 -18.01 -3.70
N VAL A 404 18.64 -16.79 -3.47
CA VAL A 404 18.35 -15.96 -2.28
C VAL A 404 17.58 -14.69 -2.61
N VAL A 405 17.15 -14.51 -3.86
CA VAL A 405 16.18 -13.48 -4.26
C VAL A 405 14.82 -14.16 -4.40
N GLN A 406 13.93 -13.81 -3.48
CA GLN A 406 12.57 -14.34 -3.36
C GLN A 406 11.54 -13.21 -3.47
N MET A 407 10.32 -13.53 -3.88
CA MET A 407 9.22 -12.58 -4.01
C MET A 407 7.92 -13.13 -3.44
N VAL A 408 7.12 -12.25 -2.83
CA VAL A 408 5.76 -12.52 -2.35
C VAL A 408 4.80 -11.54 -2.98
N LEU A 409 3.76 -12.03 -3.65
CA LEU A 409 2.68 -11.21 -4.20
C LEU A 409 1.34 -11.68 -3.62
N GLY A 410 0.77 -10.88 -2.73
CA GLY A 410 -0.50 -11.20 -2.07
C GLY A 410 -1.68 -10.40 -2.63
N PRO A 411 -2.92 -10.69 -2.20
CA PRO A 411 -4.12 -10.04 -2.69
C PRO A 411 -4.36 -8.71 -1.95
N TRP A 412 -3.33 -7.87 -1.91
CA TRP A 412 -3.27 -6.70 -1.05
C TRP A 412 -3.28 -5.41 -1.86
N ASN A 413 -3.77 -4.37 -1.21
CA ASN A 413 -3.42 -3.00 -1.54
C ASN A 413 -2.04 -2.63 -0.99
N HIS A 414 -1.60 -1.41 -1.28
CA HIS A 414 -0.32 -0.89 -0.83
C HIS A 414 -0.16 -0.99 0.70
N GLY A 415 0.81 -1.80 1.15
CA GLY A 415 1.10 -2.09 2.56
C GLY A 415 0.08 -2.98 3.29
N GLY A 416 -0.93 -3.51 2.58
CA GLY A 416 -2.07 -4.22 3.16
C GLY A 416 -1.70 -5.50 3.93
N TRP A 417 -0.57 -6.12 3.60
CA TRP A 417 -0.02 -7.29 4.31
C TRP A 417 0.39 -7.01 5.75
N SER A 418 0.50 -5.74 6.15
CA SER A 418 0.64 -5.38 7.56
C SER A 418 -0.61 -5.77 8.36
N GLY A 419 -1.80 -5.78 7.75
CA GLY A 419 -3.07 -6.17 8.37
C GLY A 419 -3.31 -7.69 8.42
N TYR A 420 -4.52 -8.13 8.76
CA TYR A 420 -4.88 -9.56 8.64
C TYR A 420 -4.99 -10.00 7.17
N GLY A 421 -5.46 -9.11 6.28
CA GLY A 421 -5.53 -9.37 4.84
C GLY A 421 -6.64 -10.34 4.42
N ARG A 422 -7.73 -10.46 5.20
CA ARG A 422 -8.88 -11.29 4.81
C ARG A 422 -9.70 -10.70 3.67
N THR A 423 -9.90 -9.39 3.75
CA THR A 423 -10.75 -8.66 2.82
C THR A 423 -9.98 -7.49 2.25
N LEU A 424 -10.38 -7.08 1.06
CA LEU A 424 -9.92 -5.86 0.42
C LEU A 424 -11.11 -5.16 -0.23
N GLY A 425 -11.24 -3.86 -0.02
CA GLY A 425 -12.33 -3.07 -0.59
C GLY A 425 -13.18 -2.36 0.45
N GLY A 426 -14.38 -1.97 0.05
CA GLY A 426 -15.30 -1.19 0.86
C GLY A 426 -16.70 -1.06 0.21
N PRO A 427 -17.40 0.06 0.43
CA PRO A 427 -18.81 0.20 0.03
C PRO A 427 -19.10 0.07 -1.47
N PHE A 428 -18.09 0.17 -2.34
CA PHE A 428 -18.23 0.13 -3.80
C PHE A 428 -17.65 -1.14 -4.43
N GLY A 429 -17.31 -2.13 -3.62
CA GLY A 429 -16.67 -3.36 -4.08
C GLY A 429 -15.83 -3.90 -2.94
N GLN A 430 -16.06 -5.15 -2.56
CA GLN A 430 -15.32 -5.82 -1.49
C GLN A 430 -15.08 -7.27 -1.87
N LEU A 431 -13.83 -7.69 -1.71
CA LEU A 431 -13.36 -9.05 -1.90
C LEU A 431 -13.14 -9.69 -0.53
N ASP A 432 -13.55 -10.94 -0.39
CA ASP A 432 -13.24 -11.79 0.77
C ASP A 432 -12.45 -13.00 0.30
N PHE A 433 -11.22 -13.11 0.80
CA PHE A 433 -10.28 -14.17 0.46
C PHE A 433 -10.45 -15.41 1.34
N GLY A 434 -11.33 -15.35 2.35
CA GLY A 434 -11.67 -16.45 3.25
C GLY A 434 -10.61 -16.78 4.31
N GLN A 435 -9.40 -16.21 4.21
CA GLN A 435 -8.25 -16.50 5.06
C GLN A 435 -7.38 -15.26 5.33
N PRO A 436 -6.62 -15.20 6.44
CA PRO A 436 -5.89 -14.00 6.85
C PRO A 436 -4.54 -13.95 6.13
N THR A 437 -4.57 -13.62 4.84
CA THR A 437 -3.40 -13.72 3.94
C THR A 437 -2.20 -12.93 4.43
N GLY A 438 -2.40 -11.74 5.04
CA GLY A 438 -1.32 -10.93 5.60
C GLY A 438 -0.69 -11.58 6.84
N THR A 439 -1.51 -12.15 7.72
CA THR A 439 -1.01 -12.90 8.89
C THR A 439 -0.28 -14.17 8.48
N GLU A 440 -0.78 -14.90 7.49
CA GLU A 440 -0.11 -16.09 6.95
C GLU A 440 1.26 -15.73 6.37
N TYR A 441 1.34 -14.67 5.55
CA TYR A 441 2.61 -14.15 5.05
C TYR A 441 3.60 -13.83 6.18
N ARG A 442 3.19 -13.02 7.17
CA ARG A 442 4.12 -12.60 8.24
C ARG A 442 4.61 -13.79 9.06
N ARG A 443 3.73 -14.73 9.39
CA ARG A 443 4.05 -15.91 10.24
C ARG A 443 4.87 -16.96 9.51
N THR A 444 4.61 -17.19 8.23
CA THR A 444 5.15 -18.34 7.50
C THR A 444 6.27 -17.98 6.53
N ILE A 445 6.43 -16.69 6.19
CA ILE A 445 7.42 -16.22 5.22
C ILE A 445 8.30 -15.10 5.83
N GLU A 446 7.74 -13.96 6.23
CA GLU A 446 8.53 -12.80 6.67
C GLU A 446 9.37 -13.07 7.92
N ALA A 447 8.72 -13.50 9.02
CA ALA A 447 9.44 -13.78 10.24
C ALA A 447 10.44 -14.93 10.04
N PRO A 448 10.08 -16.09 9.45
CA PRO A 448 11.05 -17.15 9.17
C PRO A 448 12.22 -16.71 8.27
N PHE A 449 12.01 -15.82 7.30
CA PHE A 449 13.07 -15.26 6.46
C PHE A 449 14.12 -14.53 7.32
N PHE A 450 13.69 -13.58 8.16
CA PHE A 450 14.60 -12.87 9.05
C PHE A 450 15.23 -13.80 10.09
N GLU A 451 14.49 -14.76 10.64
CA GLU A 451 15.03 -15.76 11.56
C GLU A 451 16.17 -16.59 10.94
N LYS A 452 16.02 -17.00 9.68
CA LYS A 452 17.04 -17.75 8.95
C LYS A 452 18.33 -16.94 8.80
N TYR A 453 18.23 -15.71 8.32
CA TYR A 453 19.43 -14.94 7.94
C TYR A 453 20.03 -14.14 9.10
N LEU A 454 19.23 -13.76 10.10
CA LEU A 454 19.69 -12.96 11.23
C LEU A 454 19.98 -13.77 12.49
N LYS A 455 19.39 -14.97 12.63
CA LYS A 455 19.53 -15.83 13.82
C LYS A 455 19.92 -17.27 13.50
N ASP A 456 20.22 -17.59 12.24
CA ASP A 456 20.57 -18.94 11.78
C ASP A 456 19.52 -20.02 12.14
N ARG A 457 18.25 -19.64 12.30
CA ARG A 457 17.19 -20.60 12.65
C ARG A 457 16.64 -21.30 11.40
N PRO A 458 16.35 -22.61 11.48
CA PRO A 458 15.70 -23.33 10.38
C PRO A 458 14.22 -22.92 10.28
N GLY A 459 13.56 -23.36 9.20
CA GLY A 459 12.10 -23.21 9.04
C GLY A 459 11.65 -22.30 7.90
N TYR A 460 12.57 -21.68 7.17
CA TYR A 460 12.27 -20.91 5.96
C TYR A 460 12.67 -21.68 4.69
N ASP A 461 11.70 -21.92 3.80
CA ASP A 461 11.83 -22.80 2.65
C ASP A 461 11.30 -22.22 1.32
N LEU A 462 11.02 -20.92 1.26
CA LEU A 462 10.57 -20.29 0.01
C LEU A 462 11.69 -20.36 -1.04
N LYS A 463 11.39 -20.99 -2.18
CA LYS A 463 12.38 -21.22 -3.24
C LYS A 463 12.58 -20.00 -4.13
N ALA A 464 11.49 -19.46 -4.67
CA ALA A 464 11.52 -18.26 -5.50
C ALA A 464 10.32 -17.38 -5.22
N VAL A 465 9.11 -17.80 -5.61
CA VAL A 465 7.92 -16.94 -5.49
C VAL A 465 6.78 -17.62 -4.75
N ALA A 466 6.17 -16.89 -3.83
CA ALA A 466 4.85 -17.21 -3.28
C ALA A 466 3.86 -16.17 -3.80
N SER A 467 2.80 -16.60 -4.47
CA SER A 467 1.79 -15.70 -5.01
C SER A 467 0.40 -16.18 -4.61
N PHE A 468 -0.45 -15.24 -4.23
CA PHE A 468 -1.84 -15.53 -3.94
C PHE A 468 -2.67 -15.44 -5.21
N ARG A 469 -3.28 -16.55 -5.62
CA ARG A 469 -4.15 -16.59 -6.80
C ARG A 469 -5.55 -16.13 -6.44
N THR A 470 -5.91 -14.92 -6.86
CA THR A 470 -7.07 -14.16 -6.36
C THR A 470 -8.44 -14.71 -6.78
N GLY A 471 -8.51 -15.54 -7.82
CA GLY A 471 -9.77 -16.20 -8.23
C GLY A 471 -10.03 -17.54 -7.53
N GLU A 472 -8.97 -18.24 -7.11
CA GLU A 472 -9.06 -19.48 -6.33
C GLU A 472 -9.05 -19.23 -4.82
N ASN A 473 -8.63 -18.04 -4.41
CA ASN A 473 -8.32 -17.70 -3.03
C ASN A 473 -7.33 -18.69 -2.40
N ALA A 474 -6.17 -18.87 -3.03
CA ALA A 474 -5.16 -19.81 -2.55
C ALA A 474 -3.72 -19.32 -2.81
N TRP A 475 -2.81 -19.62 -1.88
CA TRP A 475 -1.37 -19.44 -2.09
C TRP A 475 -0.80 -20.52 -3.01
N HIS A 476 -0.06 -20.08 -4.02
CA HIS A 476 0.71 -20.91 -4.92
C HIS A 476 2.20 -20.60 -4.77
N ARG A 477 3.05 -21.61 -4.98
CA ARG A 477 4.51 -21.46 -4.93
C ARG A 477 5.11 -21.82 -6.28
N TYR A 478 5.90 -20.92 -6.83
CA TYR A 478 6.54 -21.08 -8.13
C TYR A 478 8.06 -21.14 -8.00
N ALA A 479 8.69 -21.93 -8.86
CA ALA A 479 10.15 -22.03 -8.94
C ALA A 479 10.79 -20.86 -9.70
N ALA A 480 10.00 -20.15 -10.51
CA ALA A 480 10.37 -18.96 -11.25
C ALA A 480 9.13 -18.08 -11.47
N TRP A 481 9.35 -16.80 -11.76
CA TRP A 481 8.31 -15.86 -12.15
C TRP A 481 8.77 -15.08 -13.39
N PRO A 482 7.94 -14.95 -14.43
CA PRO A 482 6.65 -15.62 -14.62
C PRO A 482 6.74 -17.17 -14.61
N PRO A 483 5.70 -17.90 -14.18
CA PRO A 483 5.71 -19.36 -14.20
C PRO A 483 5.68 -19.88 -15.64
N VAL A 484 6.54 -20.85 -15.95
CA VAL A 484 6.60 -21.50 -17.28
C VAL A 484 5.98 -22.90 -17.25
N GLU A 485 6.13 -23.62 -16.14
CA GLU A 485 5.63 -24.98 -16.00
C GLU A 485 4.11 -25.00 -15.88
N GLY A 486 3.43 -25.65 -16.83
CA GLY A 486 1.96 -25.77 -16.85
C GLY A 486 1.23 -24.56 -17.42
N PHE A 487 1.95 -23.62 -18.06
CA PHE A 487 1.38 -22.42 -18.68
C PHE A 487 1.91 -22.24 -20.11
N HIS A 488 1.07 -21.68 -20.98
CA HIS A 488 1.44 -21.36 -22.36
C HIS A 488 0.90 -19.99 -22.78
N ALA A 489 1.58 -19.35 -23.73
CA ALA A 489 1.15 -18.06 -24.26
C ALA A 489 -0.15 -18.19 -25.06
N ALA A 490 -1.06 -17.24 -24.85
CA ALA A 490 -2.30 -17.08 -25.59
C ALA A 490 -2.55 -15.60 -25.91
N LYS A 491 -3.40 -15.35 -26.89
CA LYS A 491 -3.81 -14.01 -27.31
C LYS A 491 -5.30 -13.87 -27.14
N LEU A 492 -5.72 -12.84 -26.43
CA LEU A 492 -7.12 -12.54 -26.17
C LEU A 492 -7.55 -11.36 -27.05
N TYR A 493 -8.12 -11.66 -28.21
CA TYR A 493 -8.41 -10.70 -29.27
C TYR A 493 -9.72 -9.94 -29.04
N LEU A 494 -9.65 -8.62 -29.22
CA LEU A 494 -10.79 -7.71 -29.23
C LEU A 494 -11.52 -7.85 -30.58
N SER A 495 -12.83 -8.09 -30.54
CA SER A 495 -13.64 -8.37 -31.73
C SER A 495 -14.89 -7.48 -31.82
N PRO A 496 -15.48 -7.31 -33.02
CA PRO A 496 -16.67 -6.48 -33.22
C PRO A 496 -17.84 -6.92 -32.35
N SER A 497 -18.76 -6.00 -32.08
CA SER A 497 -19.92 -6.21 -31.19
C SER A 497 -19.54 -6.48 -29.73
N GLY A 498 -18.36 -6.05 -29.28
CA GLY A 498 -17.91 -6.19 -27.89
C GLY A 498 -17.58 -7.63 -27.50
N SER A 499 -17.12 -8.45 -28.44
CA SER A 499 -16.74 -9.84 -28.19
C SER A 499 -15.24 -9.95 -27.91
N LEU A 500 -14.86 -10.91 -27.06
CA LEU A 500 -13.49 -11.25 -26.73
C LEU A 500 -13.28 -12.75 -26.94
N SER A 501 -12.24 -13.16 -27.68
CA SER A 501 -11.93 -14.59 -27.88
C SER A 501 -10.46 -14.84 -28.18
N MET A 502 -10.04 -16.11 -28.09
CA MET A 502 -8.69 -16.56 -28.46
C MET A 502 -8.60 -17.04 -29.92
N ASP A 503 -9.64 -16.78 -30.72
CA ASP A 503 -9.68 -17.19 -32.13
C ASP A 503 -8.84 -16.27 -33.02
N THR A 504 -8.82 -16.53 -34.33
CA THR A 504 -8.09 -15.69 -35.28
C THR A 504 -8.64 -14.25 -35.28
N PRO A 505 -7.78 -13.21 -35.30
CA PRO A 505 -8.23 -11.83 -35.33
C PRO A 505 -9.05 -11.53 -36.57
N VAL A 506 -10.01 -10.62 -36.43
CA VAL A 506 -10.73 -10.04 -37.58
C VAL A 506 -9.94 -8.89 -38.21
N GLU A 507 -10.31 -8.49 -39.43
CA GLU A 507 -9.85 -7.24 -40.04
C GLU A 507 -10.84 -6.09 -39.79
N GLY A 508 -10.36 -4.84 -39.89
CA GLY A 508 -11.19 -3.63 -39.81
C GLY A 508 -11.35 -3.08 -38.39
N ALA A 509 -12.33 -2.19 -38.18
CA ALA A 509 -12.58 -1.58 -36.87
C ALA A 509 -13.38 -2.52 -35.96
N VAL A 510 -12.96 -2.66 -34.70
CA VAL A 510 -13.65 -3.50 -33.69
C VAL A 510 -14.46 -2.67 -32.70
N ALA A 511 -14.02 -1.44 -32.41
CA ALA A 511 -14.78 -0.46 -31.64
C ALA A 511 -14.34 0.97 -31.99
N SER A 512 -15.23 1.94 -31.75
CA SER A 512 -14.88 3.36 -31.82
C SER A 512 -15.68 4.16 -30.81
N TYR A 513 -15.04 5.15 -30.20
CA TYR A 513 -15.62 6.03 -29.20
C TYR A 513 -15.05 7.44 -29.32
N ILE A 514 -15.72 8.42 -28.72
CA ILE A 514 -15.22 9.81 -28.66
C ILE A 514 -14.65 10.03 -27.28
N ALA A 515 -13.33 10.22 -27.19
CA ALA A 515 -12.69 10.63 -25.96
C ALA A 515 -12.75 12.16 -25.87
N ASP A 516 -13.41 12.69 -24.85
CA ASP A 516 -13.60 14.12 -24.63
C ASP A 516 -12.89 14.57 -23.34
N PRO A 517 -11.76 15.31 -23.42
CA PRO A 517 -11.08 15.80 -22.25
C PRO A 517 -11.95 16.73 -21.39
N ALA A 518 -13.03 17.32 -21.89
CA ALA A 518 -13.96 18.13 -21.09
C ALA A 518 -14.88 17.28 -20.19
N ASN A 519 -15.04 15.99 -20.50
CA ASN A 519 -15.83 15.03 -19.73
C ASN A 519 -15.02 13.74 -19.51
N PRO A 520 -13.88 13.79 -18.80
CA PRO A 520 -13.02 12.62 -18.64
C PRO A 520 -13.70 11.52 -17.81
N VAL A 521 -13.33 10.28 -18.06
CA VAL A 521 -13.80 9.12 -17.28
C VAL A 521 -13.20 9.22 -15.87
N PRO A 522 -14.04 9.21 -14.81
CA PRO A 522 -13.54 9.20 -13.45
C PRO A 522 -12.84 7.87 -13.13
N TYR A 523 -11.75 7.90 -12.37
CA TYR A 523 -11.04 6.66 -12.01
C TYR A 523 -11.71 5.82 -10.92
N ARG A 524 -12.57 6.46 -10.15
CA ARG A 524 -13.41 5.85 -9.11
C ARG A 524 -14.67 6.67 -8.90
N ASN A 525 -15.57 6.17 -8.08
CA ASN A 525 -16.84 6.84 -7.77
C ASN A 525 -16.65 8.28 -7.27
N ARG A 526 -17.41 9.22 -7.85
CA ARG A 526 -17.45 10.63 -7.43
C ARG A 526 -18.44 10.83 -6.26
N PRO A 527 -18.22 11.84 -5.38
CA PRO A 527 -17.08 12.76 -5.35
C PRO A 527 -15.78 12.08 -4.90
N ILE A 528 -14.66 12.56 -5.42
CA ILE A 528 -13.31 12.04 -5.16
C ILE A 528 -12.64 12.92 -4.10
N GLN A 529 -12.16 12.29 -3.02
CA GLN A 529 -11.45 12.96 -1.92
C GLN A 529 -9.98 13.21 -2.30
N ALA A 530 -9.30 14.04 -1.50
CA ALA A 530 -7.83 14.11 -1.51
C ALA A 530 -7.23 12.72 -1.22
N THR A 531 -6.05 12.44 -1.76
CA THR A 531 -5.44 11.09 -1.80
C THR A 531 -5.39 10.45 -0.41
N TYR A 532 -4.79 11.15 0.56
CA TYR A 532 -4.68 10.73 1.96
C TYR A 532 -5.64 11.46 2.91
N GLY A 533 -6.62 12.19 2.36
CA GLY A 533 -7.59 12.93 3.15
C GLY A 533 -8.57 12.02 3.90
N THR A 534 -9.20 12.58 4.93
CA THR A 534 -10.18 11.86 5.77
C THR A 534 -11.31 11.25 4.93
N GLY A 535 -11.53 9.94 5.07
CA GLY A 535 -12.57 9.21 4.34
C GLY A 535 -12.25 8.93 2.87
N SER A 536 -11.01 9.15 2.43
CA SER A 536 -10.54 8.80 1.09
C SER A 536 -10.64 7.29 0.85
N LYS A 537 -11.09 6.93 -0.36
CA LYS A 537 -11.17 5.55 -0.85
C LYS A 537 -9.91 5.14 -1.62
N TRP A 538 -8.80 5.85 -1.42
CA TRP A 538 -7.59 5.70 -2.24
C TRP A 538 -7.05 4.29 -2.14
N ARG A 539 -6.98 3.77 -0.92
CA ARG A 539 -6.42 2.44 -0.64
C ARG A 539 -7.20 1.26 -1.25
N THR A 540 -8.37 1.49 -1.86
CA THR A 540 -9.26 0.42 -2.32
C THR A 540 -9.77 0.62 -3.74
N TRP A 541 -9.32 1.65 -4.45
CA TRP A 541 -9.94 2.06 -5.71
C TRP A 541 -9.82 0.98 -6.81
N LEU A 542 -8.71 0.22 -6.80
CA LEU A 542 -8.45 -0.86 -7.75
C LEU A 542 -9.42 -2.05 -7.64
N VAL A 543 -10.11 -2.21 -6.51
CA VAL A 543 -11.12 -3.26 -6.31
C VAL A 543 -12.55 -2.72 -6.27
N GLU A 544 -12.76 -1.44 -6.62
CA GLU A 544 -14.10 -0.92 -6.82
C GLU A 544 -14.73 -1.57 -8.06
N ASP A 545 -16.03 -1.85 -7.97
CA ASP A 545 -16.82 -2.41 -9.05
C ASP A 545 -16.84 -1.46 -10.25
N GLN A 546 -16.37 -1.93 -11.40
CA GLN A 546 -16.21 -1.11 -12.61
C GLN A 546 -17.54 -0.69 -13.24
N ARG A 547 -18.67 -1.30 -12.85
CA ARG A 547 -20.02 -0.91 -13.33
C ARG A 547 -20.39 0.56 -13.08
N PHE A 548 -19.66 1.30 -12.25
CA PHE A 548 -19.92 2.74 -12.07
C PHE A 548 -19.70 3.57 -13.34
N VAL A 549 -18.98 3.02 -14.34
CA VAL A 549 -18.86 3.64 -15.68
C VAL A 549 -19.87 3.09 -16.70
N ASP A 550 -20.77 2.19 -16.31
CA ASP A 550 -21.81 1.64 -17.19
C ASP A 550 -22.62 2.78 -17.85
N GLY A 551 -22.81 2.66 -19.17
CA GLY A 551 -23.57 3.62 -19.97
C GLY A 551 -22.77 4.83 -20.46
N ARG A 552 -21.49 4.96 -20.07
CA ARG A 552 -20.56 5.84 -20.77
C ARG A 552 -20.36 5.39 -22.22
N LYS A 553 -20.09 6.35 -23.11
CA LYS A 553 -19.93 6.14 -24.56
C LYS A 553 -18.53 6.46 -25.08
N ASP A 554 -17.64 6.78 -24.15
CA ASP A 554 -16.26 7.20 -24.37
C ASP A 554 -15.25 6.14 -23.90
N LEU A 555 -15.71 4.88 -23.87
CA LEU A 555 -14.93 3.67 -23.61
C LEU A 555 -15.48 2.52 -24.47
N ALA A 556 -14.71 1.44 -24.61
CA ALA A 556 -15.11 0.23 -25.29
C ALA A 556 -14.95 -0.98 -24.36
N GLU A 557 -15.93 -1.88 -24.39
CA GLU A 557 -15.96 -3.09 -23.57
C GLU A 557 -16.03 -4.31 -24.48
N PHE A 558 -15.24 -5.33 -24.14
CA PHE A 558 -15.18 -6.60 -24.84
C PHE A 558 -15.27 -7.72 -23.81
N GLN A 559 -16.08 -8.74 -24.08
CA GLN A 559 -16.26 -9.84 -23.13
C GLN A 559 -16.32 -11.20 -23.81
N THR A 560 -15.85 -12.23 -23.11
CA THR A 560 -16.06 -13.61 -23.51
C THR A 560 -17.54 -14.00 -23.33
N PRO A 561 -17.99 -15.10 -23.95
CA PRO A 561 -19.12 -15.87 -23.42
C PRO A 561 -18.91 -16.21 -21.94
N VAL A 562 -19.98 -16.63 -21.26
CA VAL A 562 -19.86 -17.20 -19.92
C VAL A 562 -18.91 -18.39 -19.99
N LEU A 563 -17.91 -18.42 -19.12
CA LEU A 563 -16.91 -19.46 -19.08
C LEU A 563 -17.55 -20.79 -18.65
N GLU A 564 -17.45 -21.80 -19.51
CA GLU A 564 -17.91 -23.16 -19.20
C GLU A 564 -16.91 -23.93 -18.31
N GLN A 565 -15.64 -23.52 -18.36
CA GLN A 565 -14.52 -24.04 -17.58
C GLN A 565 -13.71 -22.86 -17.02
N PRO A 566 -13.07 -22.99 -15.86
CA PRO A 566 -12.21 -21.94 -15.32
C PRO A 566 -11.05 -21.65 -16.27
N LEU A 567 -10.63 -20.38 -16.31
CA LEU A 567 -9.45 -19.92 -17.05
C LEU A 567 -8.48 -19.28 -16.07
N THR A 568 -7.29 -19.86 -15.91
CA THR A 568 -6.22 -19.28 -15.09
C THR A 568 -5.28 -18.47 -15.97
N VAL A 569 -5.05 -17.20 -15.61
CA VAL A 569 -4.05 -16.30 -16.18
C VAL A 569 -2.98 -16.05 -15.12
N THR A 570 -1.73 -16.40 -15.42
CA THR A 570 -0.60 -16.25 -14.50
C THR A 570 0.64 -15.75 -15.22
N GLY A 571 1.30 -14.73 -14.68
CA GLY A 571 2.49 -14.09 -15.26
C GLY A 571 2.17 -12.75 -15.91
N ASP A 572 3.02 -12.33 -16.84
CA ASP A 572 2.91 -11.03 -17.49
C ASP A 572 1.63 -10.93 -18.34
N VAL A 573 0.93 -9.81 -18.22
CA VAL A 573 -0.16 -9.41 -19.11
C VAL A 573 0.32 -8.21 -19.91
N THR A 574 0.19 -8.25 -21.24
CA THR A 574 0.65 -7.17 -22.13
C THR A 574 -0.49 -6.75 -23.05
N ALA A 575 -0.77 -5.46 -23.10
CA ALA A 575 -1.67 -4.89 -24.10
C ALA A 575 -0.91 -4.68 -25.41
N ASP A 576 -1.53 -5.09 -26.52
CA ASP A 576 -1.05 -4.87 -27.88
C ASP A 576 -2.22 -4.34 -28.71
N LEU A 577 -2.33 -3.01 -28.76
CA LEU A 577 -3.43 -2.31 -29.42
C LEU A 577 -2.99 -1.81 -30.80
N ILE A 578 -3.81 -2.08 -31.81
CA ILE A 578 -3.74 -1.41 -33.11
C ILE A 578 -4.88 -0.39 -33.12
N ALA A 579 -4.55 0.90 -33.11
CA ALA A 579 -5.56 1.94 -32.96
C ALA A 579 -5.29 3.16 -33.84
N THR A 580 -6.34 3.97 -34.03
CA THR A 580 -6.25 5.31 -34.61
C THR A 580 -6.86 6.34 -33.66
N THR A 581 -6.39 7.58 -33.78
CA THR A 581 -7.02 8.76 -33.18
C THR A 581 -7.17 9.82 -34.26
N THR A 582 -8.24 10.61 -34.24
CA THR A 582 -8.34 11.81 -35.09
C THR A 582 -7.44 12.96 -34.59
N GLY A 583 -6.91 12.83 -33.38
CA GLY A 583 -5.95 13.74 -32.77
C GLY A 583 -4.50 13.41 -33.13
N SER A 584 -3.58 14.04 -32.39
CA SER A 584 -2.14 13.82 -32.54
C SER A 584 -1.43 13.39 -31.25
N ASP A 585 -2.20 13.09 -30.21
CA ASP A 585 -1.78 12.46 -28.96
C ASP A 585 -3.00 11.73 -28.38
N ALA A 586 -2.81 10.75 -27.50
CA ALA A 586 -3.87 10.03 -26.79
C ALA A 586 -3.25 9.24 -25.63
N ASP A 587 -4.01 9.07 -24.55
CA ASP A 587 -3.70 8.04 -23.54
C ASP A 587 -4.57 6.80 -23.83
N TRP A 588 -4.03 5.63 -23.51
CA TRP A 588 -4.67 4.33 -23.71
C TRP A 588 -4.68 3.60 -22.37
N ILE A 589 -5.85 3.40 -21.80
CA ILE A 589 -6.03 2.64 -20.57
C ILE A 589 -6.66 1.32 -20.95
N VAL A 590 -6.07 0.23 -20.48
CA VAL A 590 -6.57 -1.12 -20.68
C VAL A 590 -6.76 -1.79 -19.32
N LYS A 591 -7.93 -2.38 -19.11
CA LYS A 591 -8.26 -3.12 -17.89
C LYS A 591 -8.63 -4.54 -18.26
N LEU A 592 -8.05 -5.52 -17.58
CA LEU A 592 -8.52 -6.91 -17.58
C LEU A 592 -9.42 -7.10 -16.35
N ILE A 593 -10.66 -7.50 -16.58
CA ILE A 593 -11.74 -7.52 -15.59
C ILE A 593 -12.34 -8.91 -15.49
N ASP A 594 -12.57 -9.38 -14.26
CA ASP A 594 -13.39 -10.56 -13.97
C ASP A 594 -14.84 -10.13 -13.72
N VAL A 595 -15.75 -10.64 -14.55
CA VAL A 595 -17.19 -10.41 -14.41
C VAL A 595 -17.84 -11.61 -13.74
N ALA A 596 -18.25 -11.42 -12.50
CA ALA A 596 -18.92 -12.44 -11.71
C ALA A 596 -20.34 -12.75 -12.25
N PRO A 597 -20.96 -13.90 -11.88
CA PRO A 597 -22.31 -14.27 -12.33
C PRO A 597 -23.41 -13.28 -11.94
N ASP A 598 -23.20 -12.49 -10.88
CA ASP A 598 -24.09 -11.41 -10.45
C ASP A 598 -23.84 -10.08 -11.18
N GLY A 599 -22.90 -10.08 -12.12
CA GLY A 599 -22.48 -8.94 -12.93
C GLY A 599 -21.43 -8.04 -12.28
N THR A 600 -20.94 -8.33 -11.08
CA THR A 600 -19.87 -7.54 -10.44
C THR A 600 -18.61 -7.57 -11.28
N GLN A 601 -18.01 -6.40 -11.54
CA GLN A 601 -16.83 -6.26 -12.40
C GLN A 601 -15.60 -5.91 -11.56
N THR A 602 -14.73 -6.88 -11.32
CA THR A 602 -13.49 -6.69 -10.54
C THR A 602 -12.32 -6.51 -11.50
N MET A 603 -11.61 -5.39 -11.39
CA MET A 603 -10.37 -5.16 -12.13
C MET A 603 -9.27 -6.07 -11.57
N ILE A 604 -8.71 -6.92 -12.44
CA ILE A 604 -7.68 -7.90 -12.06
C ILE A 604 -6.30 -7.32 -12.27
N VAL A 605 -6.11 -6.63 -13.39
CA VAL A 605 -4.87 -5.96 -13.77
C VAL A 605 -5.16 -4.90 -14.80
N ASP A 606 -4.41 -3.81 -14.78
CA ASP A 606 -4.66 -2.63 -15.59
C ASP A 606 -3.38 -1.83 -15.79
N GLU A 607 -3.36 -1.03 -16.85
CA GLU A 607 -2.36 0.03 -16.99
C GLU A 607 -2.78 1.08 -18.02
N ILE A 608 -2.28 2.30 -17.82
CA ILE A 608 -2.31 3.43 -18.75
C ILE A 608 -1.00 3.51 -19.56
N PHE A 609 -1.12 3.87 -20.83
CA PHE A 609 0.00 4.20 -21.70
C PHE A 609 -0.21 5.55 -22.39
N ARG A 610 0.79 6.44 -22.29
CA ARG A 610 0.75 7.75 -22.93
C ARG A 610 1.34 7.70 -24.34
N GLY A 611 0.48 7.82 -25.35
CA GLY A 611 0.76 7.46 -26.75
C GLY A 611 1.87 8.25 -27.44
N ARG A 612 2.18 9.48 -27.01
CA ARG A 612 3.38 10.23 -27.48
C ARG A 612 4.69 9.48 -27.26
N TYR A 613 4.74 8.53 -26.32
CA TYR A 613 5.93 7.76 -25.96
C TYR A 613 6.04 6.41 -26.67
N ARG A 614 5.12 6.07 -27.59
CA ARG A 614 5.07 4.78 -28.31
C ARG A 614 6.38 4.30 -28.97
N LYS A 615 7.30 5.22 -29.28
CA LYS A 615 8.62 4.88 -29.86
C LYS A 615 9.78 5.08 -28.89
N SER A 616 9.59 5.90 -27.87
CA SER A 616 10.63 6.31 -26.92
C SER A 616 9.99 7.04 -25.75
N PHE A 617 10.32 6.61 -24.53
CA PHE A 617 9.94 7.34 -23.31
C PHE A 617 10.71 8.67 -23.13
N GLU A 618 11.91 8.80 -23.71
CA GLU A 618 12.72 10.03 -23.62
C GLU A 618 12.30 11.11 -24.65
N VAL A 619 12.08 10.74 -25.90
CA VAL A 619 11.73 11.66 -27.00
C VAL A 619 10.27 11.45 -27.42
N PRO A 620 9.32 12.27 -26.93
CA PRO A 620 7.93 12.16 -27.35
C PRO A 620 7.71 12.62 -28.79
N GLU A 621 6.86 11.91 -29.53
CA GLU A 621 6.49 12.23 -30.91
C GLU A 621 4.98 12.27 -31.10
N PRO A 622 4.44 13.17 -31.95
CA PRO A 622 3.01 13.19 -32.27
C PRO A 622 2.58 11.87 -32.91
N ILE A 623 1.36 11.43 -32.61
CA ILE A 623 0.66 10.37 -33.32
C ILE A 623 0.15 10.98 -34.64
N GLU A 624 0.24 10.22 -35.74
CA GLU A 624 -0.26 10.67 -37.04
C GLU A 624 -1.79 10.48 -37.10
N PRO A 625 -2.59 11.55 -37.27
CA PRO A 625 -4.04 11.45 -37.23
C PRO A 625 -4.60 10.45 -38.25
N GLY A 626 -5.51 9.59 -37.82
CA GLY A 626 -6.20 8.59 -38.66
C GLY A 626 -5.34 7.42 -39.12
N LYS A 627 -4.05 7.36 -38.77
CA LYS A 627 -3.15 6.27 -39.15
C LYS A 627 -3.21 5.11 -38.16
N PRO A 628 -3.44 3.86 -38.62
CA PRO A 628 -3.24 2.67 -37.80
C PRO A 628 -1.86 2.66 -37.16
N THR A 629 -1.82 2.65 -35.83
CA THR A 629 -0.60 2.71 -35.03
C THR A 629 -0.66 1.62 -33.96
N GLU A 630 0.43 0.90 -33.80
CA GLU A 630 0.61 -0.10 -32.73
C GLU A 630 1.05 0.59 -31.43
N PHE A 631 0.43 0.18 -30.32
CA PHE A 631 0.78 0.55 -28.95
C PHE A 631 0.90 -0.74 -28.14
N LYS A 632 2.11 -1.04 -27.66
CA LYS A 632 2.41 -2.26 -26.92
C LYS A 632 3.09 -1.94 -25.59
N TRP A 633 2.51 -2.37 -24.48
CA TRP A 633 3.05 -2.14 -23.14
C TRP A 633 2.56 -3.20 -22.14
N SER A 634 3.35 -3.43 -21.08
CA SER A 634 2.98 -4.34 -20.00
C SER A 634 1.87 -3.73 -19.14
N LEU A 635 0.90 -4.54 -18.76
CA LEU A 635 -0.06 -4.23 -17.69
C LEU A 635 0.44 -4.71 -16.31
N HIS A 636 1.72 -5.11 -16.19
CA HIS A 636 2.29 -5.88 -15.08
C HIS A 636 1.85 -7.35 -15.08
N GLY A 637 2.24 -8.08 -14.04
CA GLY A 637 1.84 -9.47 -13.82
C GLY A 637 0.47 -9.61 -13.15
N ALA A 638 -0.14 -10.78 -13.32
CA ALA A 638 -1.30 -11.23 -12.56
C ALA A 638 -1.17 -12.70 -12.16
N ASP A 639 -1.87 -13.13 -11.10
CA ASP A 639 -2.14 -14.54 -10.80
C ASP A 639 -3.61 -14.69 -10.43
N HIS A 640 -4.44 -15.05 -11.41
CA HIS A 640 -5.89 -15.04 -11.26
C HIS A 640 -6.55 -16.22 -11.98
N THR A 641 -7.63 -16.75 -11.41
CA THR A 641 -8.48 -17.74 -12.07
C THR A 641 -9.88 -17.18 -12.25
N PHE A 642 -10.25 -16.89 -13.50
CA PHE A 642 -11.64 -16.60 -13.86
C PHE A 642 -12.44 -17.88 -13.70
N LEU A 643 -13.38 -17.91 -12.74
CA LEU A 643 -14.10 -19.13 -12.40
C LEU A 643 -15.14 -19.51 -13.47
N LYS A 644 -15.58 -20.77 -13.45
CA LYS A 644 -16.74 -21.19 -14.23
C LYS A 644 -17.95 -20.32 -13.89
N GLY A 645 -18.68 -19.86 -14.92
CA GLY A 645 -19.82 -18.96 -14.76
C GLY A 645 -19.46 -17.48 -14.82
N HIS A 646 -18.17 -17.14 -14.71
CA HIS A 646 -17.69 -15.77 -14.90
C HIS A 646 -17.50 -15.45 -16.39
N ARG A 647 -17.10 -14.22 -16.70
CA ARG A 647 -16.59 -13.81 -18.01
C ARG A 647 -15.26 -13.08 -17.84
N VAL A 648 -14.41 -13.18 -18.85
CA VAL A 648 -13.27 -12.29 -18.99
C VAL A 648 -13.74 -11.05 -19.74
N MET A 649 -13.45 -9.87 -19.21
CA MET A 649 -13.74 -8.59 -19.85
C MET A 649 -12.46 -7.80 -20.06
N VAL A 650 -12.38 -7.11 -21.19
CA VAL A 650 -11.37 -6.08 -21.47
C VAL A 650 -12.09 -4.77 -21.69
N GLU A 651 -11.72 -3.76 -20.91
CA GLU A 651 -12.18 -2.38 -21.10
C GLU A 651 -11.04 -1.53 -21.65
N VAL A 652 -11.34 -0.67 -22.62
CA VAL A 652 -10.38 0.28 -23.20
C VAL A 652 -10.96 1.69 -23.18
N GLN A 653 -10.24 2.64 -22.59
CA GLN A 653 -10.63 4.05 -22.48
C GLN A 653 -9.43 4.99 -22.68
N SER A 654 -9.67 6.30 -22.76
CA SER A 654 -8.61 7.31 -23.01
C SER A 654 -8.50 8.43 -21.96
N SER A 655 -9.11 8.25 -20.79
CA SER A 655 -8.86 9.11 -19.63
C SER A 655 -9.13 8.35 -18.34
N TRP A 656 -8.48 8.73 -17.24
CA TRP A 656 -8.65 8.08 -15.95
C TRP A 656 -8.43 9.06 -14.80
N PHE A 657 -9.42 9.92 -14.58
CA PHE A 657 -9.25 11.23 -13.97
C PHE A 657 -9.89 11.32 -12.57
N PRO A 658 -9.36 12.11 -11.61
CA PRO A 658 -8.14 12.92 -11.67
C PRO A 658 -6.88 12.17 -11.22
N LEU A 659 -6.88 10.83 -11.13
CA LEU A 659 -5.66 10.09 -10.83
C LEU A 659 -4.58 10.47 -11.84
N TYR A 660 -4.87 10.31 -13.14
CA TYR A 660 -3.98 10.75 -14.21
C TYR A 660 -4.40 12.11 -14.76
N ASP A 661 -3.43 12.95 -15.12
CA ASP A 661 -3.71 14.18 -15.85
C ASP A 661 -4.28 13.88 -17.25
N ARG A 662 -5.17 14.74 -17.73
CA ARG A 662 -5.81 14.54 -19.04
C ARG A 662 -4.79 14.74 -20.16
N ASN A 663 -4.69 13.77 -21.06
CA ASN A 663 -4.08 14.01 -22.36
C ASN A 663 -4.92 15.05 -23.15
N PRO A 664 -4.33 16.12 -23.70
CA PRO A 664 -5.06 17.10 -24.51
C PRO A 664 -5.61 16.52 -25.83
N GLN A 665 -5.11 15.36 -26.24
CA GLN A 665 -5.33 14.69 -27.53
C GLN A 665 -4.84 15.48 -28.75
N THR A 666 -4.10 16.55 -28.47
CA THR A 666 -3.32 17.33 -29.43
C THR A 666 -1.90 17.34 -28.91
N PHE A 667 -0.94 16.97 -29.75
CA PHE A 667 0.47 17.00 -29.36
C PHE A 667 0.90 18.43 -28.98
N VAL A 668 1.36 18.56 -27.75
CA VAL A 668 1.99 19.77 -27.21
C VAL A 668 3.38 19.41 -26.65
N PRO A 669 4.33 20.35 -26.61
CA PRO A 669 5.67 20.08 -26.08
C PRO A 669 5.65 19.55 -24.64
N ASN A 670 4.75 20.07 -23.79
CA ASN A 670 4.61 19.66 -22.40
C ASN A 670 3.13 19.67 -21.99
N ILE A 671 2.60 18.54 -21.52
CA ILE A 671 1.19 18.40 -21.10
C ILE A 671 0.93 19.14 -19.79
N MET A 672 1.92 19.23 -18.90
CA MET A 672 1.80 19.85 -17.58
C MET A 672 1.37 21.32 -17.65
N SER A 673 1.68 21.99 -18.76
CA SER A 673 1.35 23.39 -19.05
C SER A 673 0.54 23.53 -20.34
N ALA A 674 -0.19 22.50 -20.76
CA ALA A 674 -0.97 22.54 -22.00
C ALA A 674 -2.03 23.67 -21.96
N PRO A 675 -2.13 24.51 -23.00
CA PRO A 675 -3.15 25.56 -23.03
C PRO A 675 -4.55 24.97 -23.17
N ALA A 676 -5.57 25.65 -22.65
CA ALA A 676 -6.97 25.18 -22.72
C ALA A 676 -7.42 24.84 -24.16
N SER A 677 -6.92 25.55 -25.17
CA SER A 677 -7.23 25.30 -26.59
C SER A 677 -6.65 24.01 -27.17
N ALA A 678 -5.72 23.35 -26.47
CA ALA A 678 -5.14 22.07 -26.89
C ALA A 678 -6.07 20.89 -26.58
N TYR A 679 -6.91 21.00 -25.56
CA TYR A 679 -7.86 19.96 -25.15
C TYR A 679 -9.01 19.88 -26.15
N LYS A 680 -9.03 18.82 -26.95
CA LYS A 680 -10.05 18.62 -27.99
C LYS A 680 -10.59 17.20 -27.93
N ALA A 681 -11.90 17.05 -28.06
CA ALA A 681 -12.49 15.74 -28.26
C ALA A 681 -11.96 15.11 -29.56
N GLN A 682 -11.65 13.83 -29.52
CA GLN A 682 -11.12 13.07 -30.65
C GLN A 682 -11.81 11.72 -30.73
N THR A 683 -11.99 11.22 -31.95
CA THR A 683 -12.48 9.86 -32.17
C THR A 683 -11.31 8.90 -32.06
N ILE A 684 -11.47 7.91 -31.20
CA ILE A 684 -10.60 6.76 -31.05
C ILE A 684 -11.23 5.58 -31.79
N THR A 685 -10.42 4.83 -32.53
CA THR A 685 -10.86 3.60 -33.21
C THR A 685 -9.88 2.49 -32.92
N LEU A 686 -10.37 1.41 -32.30
CA LEU A 686 -9.63 0.17 -32.11
C LEU A 686 -9.79 -0.70 -33.35
N LEU A 687 -8.71 -1.29 -33.83
CA LEU A 687 -8.64 -2.10 -35.03
C LEU A 687 -8.44 -3.57 -34.71
N GLY A 688 -8.86 -4.41 -35.64
CA GLY A 688 -8.65 -5.84 -35.62
C GLY A 688 -7.17 -6.18 -35.53
N GLY A 689 -6.88 -7.25 -34.79
CA GLY A 689 -5.52 -7.57 -34.35
C GLY A 689 -5.17 -6.99 -32.98
N SER A 690 -5.94 -6.07 -32.41
CA SER A 690 -5.77 -5.66 -31.01
C SER A 690 -6.06 -6.82 -30.05
N HIS A 691 -5.19 -7.05 -29.08
CA HIS A 691 -5.30 -8.17 -28.12
C HIS A 691 -4.56 -7.89 -26.81
N LEU A 692 -4.79 -8.78 -25.84
CA LEU A 692 -3.85 -8.99 -24.73
C LEU A 692 -3.00 -10.23 -25.02
N ASP A 693 -1.68 -10.10 -24.92
CA ASP A 693 -0.79 -11.25 -24.75
C ASP A 693 -0.88 -11.68 -23.28
N ILE A 694 -1.27 -12.93 -23.04
CA ILE A 694 -1.46 -13.52 -21.70
C ILE A 694 -0.81 -14.90 -21.63
N SER A 695 -0.56 -15.38 -20.42
CA SER A 695 -0.09 -16.74 -20.15
C SER A 695 -1.19 -17.50 -19.41
N VAL A 696 -1.66 -18.60 -20.01
CA VAL A 696 -2.81 -19.38 -19.53
C VAL A 696 -2.43 -20.79 -19.14
N ALA A 697 -3.11 -21.33 -18.12
CA ALA A 697 -2.87 -22.71 -17.69
C ALA A 697 -3.19 -23.72 -18.80
N GLU A 698 -2.38 -24.78 -18.90
CA GLU A 698 -2.71 -25.93 -19.75
C GLU A 698 -4.03 -26.57 -19.30
N THR A 699 -4.94 -26.79 -20.25
CA THR A 699 -6.17 -27.54 -19.99
C THR A 699 -5.82 -28.99 -19.66
N ARG A 700 -6.09 -29.41 -18.42
CA ARG A 700 -5.95 -30.80 -17.97
C ARG A 700 -7.10 -31.68 -18.40
#